data_AF-A0A7C6E1N1-F1
#
_entry.id   AF-A0A7C6E1N1-F1
#
_cell.length_a   1.000
_cell.length_b   1.000
_cell.length_c   1.000
_cell.angle_alpha   90.00
_cell.angle_beta   90.00
_cell.angle_gamma   90.00
#
_symmetry.space_group_name_H-M   'P 1'
#
loop_
_entity.id
_entity.type
_entity.pdbx_description
1 polymer ?
#
loop_
_entity_poly.entity_id
_entity_poly.type
_entity_poly.pdbx_seq_one_letter_code
_entity_poly.pdbx_strand_id
1 'polypeptide(L)'
;MNLSKPRHAIAVLVIFAFFAISASGQTKNAEIERRIDALLAKMTVAEKLGQLQQLDGEANGRYRPEHLKMAENCMLGSTLNVRGVAQVNELQRAAMRCRLKIPILFGFDVIHGYRTIFPVPLGEAASWDTALAEATASIAAAEARAAGVHWTFAPMVDIARDPRWGRIVEGSGEDTFLGSRFAFARVRGFQGNDYSAANRLMATAKHWAAYGAAEGGRDYNTTDLSERTLREIYFPPFKAALDAGVGSFMTAFNDLDGIPSTANPFILKKVLRDEWKFDGLVVSDYTAVMELIFHGLAKDEKSAAEYAMNAGTDMEMVSRLYNRYGAELLREGKISRAVLDEAVRRVLRVKFRLGLFERPFADSEAEQREVFKKSNLEAAKRAAERSFVLLRNDNRTLPFPKTVKKIAVIGYLADSKADMLGSWAGDGRPEDVITLVEALRRKFPDKEVIYVPGCDARCESDEGFKAAVDAAMQVDVTIVAAGETADMSGEAASRSNLDLPGLQTDLIKQIHNTGRRYAVVLMNGRPLTINWVADNSPAILETWFAGTMAGPAIADTLFGDAVPGGKLPVTFPRSTGQVPIYYNHKNTGRPYKDSEKYTSKYLDLPNTPLFPFGFGLSYTTFKLSNLRLDKLKIRPGETLRVNVTVENTGDIAGDEVVQLYIHDVAASVTRPVRELRGFRRIHLKPGEKTELEFNLTGKDLEFPGCDMKPVIEPGEFEIFVGNSSVGGLGSIFHVVSPDQALTSAKTGQYFGEAPKSPVPAAPVSREDEEFLEDLSRRAFRYFWEHSDPETGLTLDRARTSGEPPAKGEDHYRIASIAATGFAITANCIAADRGWQPRNEIINRTRNALRFFARRAEHKNGWFYHFVDQKTGERRWQSELSSIDTALLLGGILTARNCFADKEIQSLADEIYSRVDFEWMLNGHPYLLSHGWRPENGWIPNRWDDYSEQTMLYLLAIGSPKHPIPPESWYAWERKWREYGGYRYLGAVSPLFIHQFSHAWVDFRGRRERRPPFVDYYENSVKATLAQRKYFAEVLSREFPEYSVNVWGLTSSDSQNGYVDWGAPPRDGRIDGTVVPCAAAGSLMFTPKESLAALREMKSRFGGTVYGRYGFADAFNPHTGWVNRDVIGIDVGITLLSAENLLSGKVWYWFMQNEPVRRAMAAVQLY
;
A
#
# COMPACT_ATOMS: atom_id res chain seq x y z
N MET A 1 47.02 -11.36 -26.40
CA MET A 1 46.91 -10.77 -27.75
C MET A 1 45.58 -10.05 -27.84
N ASN A 2 45.63 -8.72 -27.92
CA ASN A 2 44.49 -7.81 -28.12
C ASN A 2 43.79 -8.09 -29.44
N LEU A 3 42.46 -8.13 -29.47
CA LEU A 3 41.69 -7.70 -30.65
C LEU A 3 40.34 -7.11 -30.21
N SER A 4 40.20 -5.82 -30.48
CA SER A 4 39.04 -4.96 -30.27
C SER A 4 37.99 -5.10 -31.37
N LYS A 5 36.72 -4.90 -30.98
CA LYS A 5 35.46 -4.77 -31.76
C LYS A 5 35.55 -4.09 -33.14
N PRO A 6 34.44 -4.22 -33.92
CA PRO A 6 33.72 -3.02 -34.34
C PRO A 6 32.23 -3.08 -33.96
N ARG A 7 31.84 -2.29 -32.95
CA ARG A 7 30.42 -2.03 -32.58
C ARG A 7 29.83 -0.79 -33.29
N HIS A 8 30.56 -0.16 -34.22
CA HIS A 8 30.14 1.09 -34.86
C HIS A 8 29.30 0.90 -36.14
N ALA A 9 29.36 -0.27 -36.79
CA ALA A 9 28.59 -0.50 -38.03
C ALA A 9 27.09 -0.77 -37.79
N ILE A 10 26.72 -1.36 -36.64
CA ILE A 10 25.32 -1.68 -36.31
C ILE A 10 24.54 -0.44 -35.85
N ALA A 11 25.21 0.53 -35.19
CA ALA A 11 24.56 1.78 -34.77
C ALA A 11 24.21 2.70 -35.95
N VAL A 12 25.04 2.75 -36.99
CA VAL A 12 24.79 3.58 -38.19
C VAL A 12 23.67 2.99 -39.05
N LEU A 13 23.57 1.65 -39.14
CA LEU A 13 22.47 0.97 -39.85
C LEU A 13 21.11 1.14 -39.16
N VAL A 14 21.07 1.18 -37.83
CA VAL A 14 19.83 1.45 -37.06
C VAL A 14 19.41 2.93 -37.20
N ILE A 15 20.36 3.87 -37.21
CA ILE A 15 20.06 5.31 -37.42
C ILE A 15 19.53 5.57 -38.83
N PHE A 16 20.09 4.94 -39.88
CA PHE A 16 19.56 5.08 -41.25
C PHE A 16 18.18 4.44 -41.43
N ALA A 17 17.88 3.33 -40.74
CA ALA A 17 16.55 2.72 -40.76
C ALA A 17 15.49 3.62 -40.09
N PHE A 18 15.82 4.30 -38.99
CA PHE A 18 14.91 5.24 -38.33
C PHE A 18 14.63 6.50 -39.18
N PHE A 19 15.66 7.06 -39.84
CA PHE A 19 15.47 8.21 -40.74
C PHE A 19 14.64 7.85 -41.99
N ALA A 20 14.82 6.66 -42.55
CA ALA A 20 14.03 6.21 -43.71
C ALA A 20 12.55 5.96 -43.35
N ILE A 21 12.26 5.41 -42.16
CA ILE A 21 10.89 5.16 -41.69
C ILE A 21 10.16 6.47 -41.37
N SER A 22 10.81 7.43 -40.69
CA SER A 22 10.22 8.76 -40.42
C SER A 22 9.97 9.56 -41.70
N ALA A 23 10.87 9.51 -42.69
CA ALA A 23 10.65 10.16 -43.97
C ALA A 23 9.46 9.56 -44.72
N SER A 24 9.29 8.23 -44.72
CA SER A 24 8.19 7.56 -45.41
C SER A 24 6.80 7.82 -44.80
N GLY A 25 6.70 7.93 -43.48
CA GLY A 25 5.46 8.28 -42.78
C GLY A 25 5.04 9.73 -43.03
N GLN A 26 6.01 10.66 -43.08
CA GLN A 26 5.77 12.07 -43.37
C GLN A 26 5.31 12.29 -44.81
N THR A 27 5.84 11.53 -45.78
CA THR A 27 5.38 11.57 -47.18
C THR A 27 3.96 11.01 -47.35
N LYS A 28 3.59 9.93 -46.64
CA LYS A 28 2.23 9.34 -46.69
C LYS A 28 1.16 10.30 -46.14
N ASN A 29 1.45 10.99 -45.03
CA ASN A 29 0.54 11.98 -44.46
C ASN A 29 0.36 13.19 -45.37
N ALA A 30 1.44 13.71 -45.97
CA ALA A 30 1.35 14.82 -46.93
C ALA A 30 0.53 14.45 -48.18
N GLU A 31 0.62 13.20 -48.64
CA GLU A 31 -0.21 12.69 -49.73
C GLU A 31 -1.69 12.61 -49.34
N ILE A 32 -2.01 12.12 -48.14
CA ILE A 32 -3.38 12.09 -47.62
C ILE A 32 -3.96 13.51 -47.60
N GLU A 33 -3.25 14.50 -47.04
CA GLU A 33 -3.74 15.88 -46.99
C GLU A 33 -4.00 16.47 -48.38
N ARG A 34 -3.10 16.25 -49.34
CA ARG A 34 -3.30 16.68 -50.74
C ARG A 34 -4.54 16.04 -51.38
N ARG A 35 -4.79 14.76 -51.10
CA ARG A 35 -6.01 14.07 -51.59
C ARG A 35 -7.27 14.62 -50.92
N ILE A 36 -7.20 14.96 -49.63
CA ILE A 36 -8.30 15.59 -48.89
C ILE A 36 -8.59 16.98 -49.46
N ASP A 37 -7.57 17.81 -49.72
CA ASP A 37 -7.75 19.14 -50.32
C ASP A 37 -8.46 19.06 -51.68
N ALA A 38 -8.00 18.14 -52.53
CA ALA A 38 -8.59 17.91 -53.85
C ALA A 38 -10.05 17.43 -53.76
N LEU A 39 -10.40 16.66 -52.73
CA LEU A 39 -11.76 16.19 -52.50
C LEU A 39 -12.65 17.30 -51.91
N LEU A 40 -12.18 18.02 -50.89
CA LEU A 40 -12.87 19.14 -50.25
C LEU A 40 -13.22 20.26 -51.25
N ALA A 41 -12.34 20.52 -52.22
CA ALA A 41 -12.56 21.50 -53.29
C ALA A 41 -13.71 21.11 -54.23
N LYS A 42 -14.01 19.81 -54.35
CA LYS A 42 -15.08 19.28 -55.20
C LYS A 42 -16.42 19.15 -54.48
N MET A 43 -16.45 19.20 -53.14
CA MET A 43 -17.65 18.96 -52.34
C MET A 43 -18.54 20.20 -52.25
N THR A 44 -19.84 19.98 -52.42
CA THR A 44 -20.92 20.93 -52.09
C THR A 44 -21.07 21.08 -50.58
N VAL A 45 -21.76 22.12 -50.12
CA VAL A 45 -22.06 22.30 -48.67
C VAL A 45 -22.88 21.11 -48.14
N ALA A 46 -23.85 20.61 -48.91
CA ALA A 46 -24.67 19.47 -48.51
C ALA A 46 -23.83 18.19 -48.34
N GLU A 47 -22.94 17.88 -49.29
CA GLU A 47 -22.02 16.73 -49.17
C GLU A 47 -21.06 16.88 -47.98
N LYS A 48 -20.63 18.11 -47.67
CA LYS A 48 -19.79 18.41 -46.50
C LYS A 48 -20.53 18.11 -45.20
N LEU A 49 -21.73 18.66 -45.02
CA LEU A 49 -22.57 18.39 -43.85
C LEU A 49 -22.93 16.89 -43.75
N GLY A 50 -23.18 16.25 -44.89
CA GLY A 50 -23.42 14.81 -44.97
C GLY A 50 -22.26 13.97 -44.39
N GLN A 51 -21.01 14.39 -44.57
CA GLN A 51 -19.86 13.71 -43.95
C GLN A 51 -19.83 13.82 -42.42
N LEU A 52 -20.45 14.85 -41.84
CA LEU A 52 -20.48 15.08 -40.39
C LEU A 52 -21.64 14.36 -39.70
N GLN A 53 -22.43 13.57 -40.44
CA GLN A 53 -23.54 12.81 -39.90
C GLN A 53 -23.16 11.37 -39.62
N GLN A 54 -23.45 10.93 -38.39
CA GLN A 54 -23.59 9.52 -38.04
C GLN A 54 -25.05 9.20 -37.68
N LEU A 55 -25.60 8.10 -38.20
CA LEU A 55 -26.96 7.61 -37.88
C LEU A 55 -26.94 6.19 -37.30
N ASP A 56 -27.89 5.92 -36.40
CA ASP A 56 -28.06 4.63 -35.74
C ASP A 56 -28.81 3.62 -36.63
N GLY A 57 -28.25 2.42 -36.75
CA GLY A 57 -28.92 1.24 -37.29
C GLY A 57 -29.96 0.66 -36.33
N GLU A 58 -30.27 -0.62 -36.51
CA GLU A 58 -31.10 -1.39 -35.57
C GLU A 58 -30.20 -2.17 -34.60
N ALA A 59 -30.70 -2.45 -33.39
CA ALA A 59 -29.98 -3.23 -32.38
C ALA A 59 -29.52 -4.61 -32.90
N ASN A 60 -30.23 -5.20 -33.85
CA ASN A 60 -29.91 -6.49 -34.48
C ASN A 60 -28.80 -6.42 -35.56
N GLY A 61 -28.25 -5.25 -35.86
CA GLY A 61 -27.18 -5.05 -36.83
C GLY A 61 -27.62 -4.55 -38.21
N ARG A 62 -28.93 -4.46 -38.46
CA ARG A 62 -29.47 -4.01 -39.75
C ARG A 62 -29.37 -2.51 -39.90
N TYR A 63 -29.28 -2.06 -41.14
CA TYR A 63 -29.50 -0.65 -41.46
C TYR A 63 -31.00 -0.36 -41.53
N ARG A 64 -31.37 0.89 -41.23
CA ARG A 64 -32.74 1.41 -41.43
C ARG A 64 -32.94 1.95 -42.86
N PRO A 65 -34.14 1.90 -43.47
CA PRO A 65 -34.37 2.31 -44.86
C PRO A 65 -33.84 3.70 -45.26
N GLU A 66 -33.85 4.66 -44.35
CA GLU A 66 -33.33 6.01 -44.56
C GLU A 66 -31.82 6.05 -44.83
N HIS A 67 -31.05 5.08 -44.33
CA HIS A 67 -29.61 4.99 -44.58
C HIS A 67 -29.31 4.81 -46.05
N LEU A 68 -30.04 3.92 -46.74
CA LEU A 68 -29.86 3.71 -48.18
C LEU A 68 -30.10 5.01 -48.95
N LYS A 69 -31.23 5.68 -48.66
CA LYS A 69 -31.57 6.94 -49.32
C LYS A 69 -30.51 8.01 -49.06
N MET A 70 -29.98 8.11 -47.84
CA MET A 70 -28.96 9.11 -47.51
C MET A 70 -27.59 8.76 -48.13
N ALA A 71 -27.23 7.48 -48.18
CA ALA A 71 -26.01 6.99 -48.82
C ALA A 71 -25.99 7.30 -50.33
N GLU A 72 -27.08 7.01 -51.04
CA GLU A 72 -27.21 7.30 -52.48
C GLU A 72 -27.15 8.81 -52.78
N ASN A 73 -27.63 9.64 -51.85
CA ASN A 73 -27.64 11.10 -51.97
C ASN A 73 -26.37 11.80 -51.42
N CYS A 74 -25.32 11.06 -51.06
CA CYS A 74 -24.08 11.61 -50.48
C CYS A 74 -24.25 12.32 -49.12
N MET A 75 -25.30 12.00 -48.37
CA MET A 75 -25.69 12.67 -47.12
C MET A 75 -25.39 11.85 -45.86
N LEU A 76 -24.65 10.74 -45.98
CA LEU A 76 -24.32 9.85 -44.86
C LEU A 76 -22.80 9.64 -44.76
N GLY A 77 -22.20 10.17 -43.70
CA GLY A 77 -20.77 10.07 -43.44
C GLY A 77 -20.41 8.80 -42.69
N SER A 78 -21.23 8.41 -41.73
CA SER A 78 -21.01 7.24 -40.88
C SER A 78 -22.34 6.63 -40.42
N THR A 79 -22.30 5.39 -39.96
CA THR A 79 -23.37 4.74 -39.18
C THR A 79 -22.81 4.21 -37.87
N LEU A 80 -23.66 4.09 -36.85
CA LEU A 80 -23.42 3.20 -35.70
C LEU A 80 -24.38 2.01 -35.73
N ASN A 81 -24.03 0.93 -35.03
CA ASN A 81 -24.81 -0.32 -34.88
C ASN A 81 -25.02 -1.18 -36.13
N VAL A 82 -24.81 -0.67 -37.34
CA VAL A 82 -24.84 -1.47 -38.58
C VAL A 82 -23.58 -2.33 -38.68
N ARG A 83 -23.76 -3.65 -38.79
CA ARG A 83 -22.69 -4.65 -38.78
C ARG A 83 -23.09 -5.92 -39.52
N GLY A 84 -22.10 -6.78 -39.79
CA GLY A 84 -22.26 -7.99 -40.57
C GLY A 84 -22.08 -7.71 -42.06
N VAL A 85 -21.35 -8.59 -42.75
CA VAL A 85 -20.87 -8.34 -44.12
C VAL A 85 -22.00 -8.00 -45.09
N ALA A 86 -23.16 -8.65 -44.97
CA ALA A 86 -24.31 -8.41 -45.83
C ALA A 86 -24.84 -6.96 -45.70
N GLN A 87 -25.07 -6.49 -44.47
CA GLN A 87 -25.66 -5.17 -44.19
C GLN A 87 -24.68 -4.05 -44.53
N VAL A 88 -23.41 -4.21 -44.13
CA VAL A 88 -22.34 -3.24 -44.38
C VAL A 88 -22.10 -3.06 -45.87
N ASN A 89 -21.96 -4.16 -46.62
CA ASN A 89 -21.68 -4.09 -48.06
C ASN A 89 -22.84 -3.50 -48.85
N GLU A 90 -24.09 -3.71 -48.43
CA GLU A 90 -25.26 -3.10 -49.07
C GLU A 90 -25.23 -1.57 -48.97
N LEU A 91 -25.07 -1.02 -47.77
CA LEU A 91 -24.93 0.42 -47.58
C LEU A 91 -23.69 0.98 -48.30
N GLN A 92 -22.58 0.26 -48.27
CA GLN A 92 -21.38 0.72 -48.96
C GLN A 92 -21.57 0.77 -50.48
N ARG A 93 -22.27 -0.21 -51.08
CA ARG A 93 -22.62 -0.16 -52.51
C ARG A 93 -23.49 1.04 -52.85
N ALA A 94 -24.44 1.40 -51.97
CA ALA A 94 -25.24 2.62 -52.13
C ALA A 94 -24.36 3.88 -52.12
N ALA A 95 -23.40 4.00 -51.19
CA ALA A 95 -22.44 5.09 -51.16
C ALA A 95 -21.54 5.15 -52.41
N MET A 96 -21.24 4.02 -53.04
CA MET A 96 -20.47 3.97 -54.30
C MET A 96 -21.25 4.45 -55.53
N ARG A 97 -22.58 4.64 -55.43
CA ARG A 97 -23.42 5.25 -56.48
C ARG A 97 -23.49 6.78 -56.37
N CYS A 98 -23.15 7.34 -55.21
CA CYS A 98 -23.10 8.78 -54.98
C CYS A 98 -22.01 9.47 -55.85
N ARG A 99 -22.22 10.76 -56.18
CA ARG A 99 -21.39 11.57 -57.09
C ARG A 99 -19.88 11.50 -56.84
N LEU A 100 -19.46 11.61 -55.57
CA LEU A 100 -18.05 11.60 -55.17
C LEU A 100 -17.56 10.23 -54.65
N LYS A 101 -18.46 9.24 -54.54
CA LYS A 101 -18.14 7.86 -54.10
C LYS A 101 -17.35 7.81 -52.79
N ILE A 102 -17.67 8.69 -51.84
CA ILE A 102 -17.00 8.73 -50.53
C ILE A 102 -17.55 7.57 -49.68
N PRO A 103 -16.71 6.65 -49.17
CA PRO A 103 -17.16 5.49 -48.41
C PRO A 103 -17.77 5.87 -47.06
N ILE A 104 -18.69 5.06 -46.56
CA ILE A 104 -19.28 5.19 -45.21
C ILE A 104 -18.35 4.56 -44.17
N LEU A 105 -18.28 5.19 -42.99
CA LEU A 105 -17.60 4.66 -41.81
C LEU A 105 -18.60 3.91 -40.93
N PHE A 106 -18.30 2.68 -40.53
CA PHE A 106 -19.18 1.84 -39.72
C PHE A 106 -18.64 1.74 -38.29
N GLY A 107 -19.35 2.34 -37.34
CA GLY A 107 -19.06 2.39 -35.91
C GLY A 107 -19.84 1.35 -35.11
N PHE A 108 -19.27 0.84 -34.03
CA PHE A 108 -19.98 -0.03 -33.08
C PHE A 108 -19.33 -0.02 -31.69
N ASP A 109 -20.12 -0.24 -30.63
CA ASP A 109 -19.61 -0.40 -29.26
C ASP A 109 -18.98 -1.79 -29.07
N VAL A 110 -17.73 -1.94 -29.51
CA VAL A 110 -16.90 -3.13 -29.27
C VAL A 110 -16.07 -2.86 -28.01
N ILE A 111 -16.70 -2.97 -26.84
CA ILE A 111 -16.13 -2.52 -25.55
C ILE A 111 -15.17 -3.55 -24.96
N HIS A 112 -15.65 -4.78 -24.75
CA HIS A 112 -14.89 -5.90 -24.17
C HIS A 112 -15.06 -7.19 -24.97
N GLY A 113 -15.27 -7.06 -26.28
CA GLY A 113 -15.49 -8.18 -27.18
C GLY A 113 -16.41 -7.78 -28.33
N TYR A 114 -16.42 -8.60 -29.38
CA TYR A 114 -17.40 -8.48 -30.47
C TYR A 114 -18.43 -9.59 -30.37
N ARG A 115 -18.05 -10.82 -30.72
CA ARG A 115 -18.89 -12.01 -30.58
C ARG A 115 -18.40 -12.88 -29.43
N THR A 116 -17.08 -13.06 -29.37
CA THR A 116 -16.39 -13.57 -28.19
C THR A 116 -16.28 -12.44 -27.17
N ILE A 117 -16.93 -12.62 -26.02
CA ILE A 117 -17.01 -11.61 -24.97
C ILE A 117 -16.01 -11.95 -23.86
N PHE A 118 -15.17 -10.98 -23.51
CA PHE A 118 -14.17 -11.04 -22.45
C PHE A 118 -14.77 -10.54 -21.12
N PRO A 119 -14.02 -10.55 -19.99
CA PRO A 119 -14.50 -9.86 -18.81
C PRO A 119 -14.77 -8.39 -19.08
N VAL A 120 -15.80 -7.84 -18.43
CA VAL A 120 -16.07 -6.40 -18.47
C VAL A 120 -14.81 -5.59 -18.14
N PRO A 121 -14.62 -4.39 -18.70
CA PRO A 121 -13.34 -3.67 -18.62
C PRO A 121 -12.79 -3.46 -17.19
N LEU A 122 -13.68 -3.26 -16.20
CA LEU A 122 -13.29 -3.19 -14.79
C LEU A 122 -12.74 -4.53 -14.28
N GLY A 123 -13.38 -5.64 -14.65
CA GLY A 123 -12.90 -6.99 -14.34
C GLY A 123 -11.60 -7.31 -15.06
N GLU A 124 -11.48 -7.00 -16.34
CA GLU A 124 -10.22 -7.16 -17.08
C GLU A 124 -9.07 -6.36 -16.44
N ALA A 125 -9.34 -5.14 -15.97
CA ALA A 125 -8.36 -4.33 -15.26
C ALA A 125 -7.87 -4.99 -13.96
N ALA A 126 -8.69 -5.83 -13.33
CA ALA A 126 -8.29 -6.62 -12.16
C ALA A 126 -7.20 -7.67 -12.48
N SER A 127 -6.93 -7.96 -13.76
CA SER A 127 -5.78 -8.77 -14.16
C SER A 127 -4.44 -8.07 -13.94
N TRP A 128 -4.39 -6.73 -13.93
CA TRP A 128 -3.15 -5.95 -13.93
C TRP A 128 -2.15 -6.42 -15.00
N ASP A 129 -2.69 -6.80 -16.16
CA ASP A 129 -1.93 -7.36 -17.29
C ASP A 129 -2.27 -6.58 -18.56
N THR A 130 -1.43 -5.58 -18.87
CA THR A 130 -1.64 -4.77 -20.09
C THR A 130 -1.44 -5.57 -21.38
N ALA A 131 -0.63 -6.64 -21.34
CA ALA A 131 -0.45 -7.48 -22.52
C ALA A 131 -1.73 -8.30 -22.80
N LEU A 132 -2.41 -8.73 -21.74
CA LEU A 132 -3.74 -9.33 -21.85
C LEU A 132 -4.74 -8.34 -22.47
N ALA A 133 -4.82 -7.11 -21.94
CA ALA A 133 -5.75 -6.09 -22.47
C ALA A 133 -5.48 -5.70 -23.93
N GLU A 134 -4.21 -5.68 -24.36
CA GLU A 134 -3.87 -5.49 -25.78
C GLU A 134 -4.32 -6.69 -26.63
N ALA A 135 -4.15 -7.92 -26.13
CA ALA A 135 -4.52 -9.14 -26.83
C ALA A 135 -6.05 -9.31 -26.98
N THR A 136 -6.83 -9.02 -25.94
CA THR A 136 -8.29 -9.10 -25.95
C THR A 136 -8.88 -8.06 -26.90
N ALA A 137 -8.43 -6.80 -26.82
CA ALA A 137 -8.80 -5.74 -27.77
C ALA A 137 -8.40 -6.07 -29.21
N SER A 138 -7.25 -6.72 -29.41
CA SER A 138 -6.80 -7.23 -30.71
C SER A 138 -7.73 -8.30 -31.28
N ILE A 139 -8.24 -9.21 -30.45
CA ILE A 139 -9.21 -10.24 -30.89
C ILE A 139 -10.54 -9.58 -31.23
N ALA A 140 -11.03 -8.69 -30.37
CA ALA A 140 -12.27 -7.96 -30.59
C ALA A 140 -12.22 -7.13 -31.89
N ALA A 141 -11.08 -6.48 -32.16
CA ALA A 141 -10.83 -5.76 -33.41
C ALA A 141 -10.89 -6.66 -34.64
N ALA A 142 -10.26 -7.84 -34.58
CA ALA A 142 -10.24 -8.77 -35.69
C ALA A 142 -11.64 -9.31 -36.01
N GLU A 143 -12.41 -9.70 -34.99
CA GLU A 143 -13.79 -10.16 -35.18
C GLU A 143 -14.70 -9.05 -35.74
N ALA A 144 -14.67 -7.86 -35.13
CA ALA A 144 -15.50 -6.74 -35.56
C ALA A 144 -15.14 -6.26 -36.97
N ARG A 145 -13.83 -6.19 -37.29
CA ARG A 145 -13.35 -5.82 -38.64
C ARG A 145 -13.77 -6.82 -39.70
N ALA A 146 -13.76 -8.12 -39.37
CA ALA A 146 -14.25 -9.16 -40.27
C ALA A 146 -15.76 -9.01 -40.56
N ALA A 147 -16.53 -8.55 -39.59
CA ALA A 147 -17.95 -8.21 -39.74
C ALA A 147 -18.22 -6.82 -40.37
N GLY A 148 -17.19 -6.15 -40.90
CA GLY A 148 -17.31 -4.87 -41.61
C GLY A 148 -17.34 -3.62 -40.72
N VAL A 149 -17.07 -3.73 -39.42
CA VAL A 149 -16.90 -2.58 -38.52
C VAL A 149 -15.52 -1.95 -38.74
N HIS A 150 -15.46 -0.63 -38.84
CA HIS A 150 -14.22 0.12 -39.11
C HIS A 150 -13.77 0.95 -37.91
N TRP A 151 -14.67 1.18 -36.97
CA TRP A 151 -14.52 2.13 -35.89
C TRP A 151 -15.19 1.59 -34.63
N THR A 152 -14.48 1.55 -33.51
CA THR A 152 -15.05 1.20 -32.20
C THR A 152 -15.15 2.42 -31.30
N PHE A 153 -16.21 2.48 -30.51
CA PHE A 153 -16.35 3.46 -29.43
C PHE A 153 -15.71 2.93 -28.14
N ALA A 154 -14.43 2.57 -28.23
CA ALA A 154 -13.61 2.04 -27.15
C ALA A 154 -12.13 2.42 -27.35
N PRO A 155 -11.32 2.52 -26.28
CA PRO A 155 -11.67 2.23 -24.90
C PRO A 155 -12.44 3.36 -24.18
N MET A 156 -13.32 2.97 -23.27
CA MET A 156 -13.77 3.84 -22.18
C MET A 156 -12.64 3.93 -21.15
N VAL A 157 -12.25 5.16 -20.79
CA VAL A 157 -11.04 5.45 -19.98
C VAL A 157 -11.31 6.45 -18.85
N ASP A 158 -12.57 6.70 -18.53
CA ASP A 158 -12.93 7.56 -17.42
C ASP A 158 -12.45 6.94 -16.10
N ILE A 159 -11.78 7.75 -15.28
CA ILE A 159 -11.54 7.41 -13.88
C ILE A 159 -12.85 7.52 -13.12
N ALA A 160 -13.18 6.51 -12.32
CA ALA A 160 -14.38 6.49 -11.51
C ALA A 160 -14.02 6.21 -10.05
N ARG A 161 -14.39 7.14 -9.17
CA ARG A 161 -14.22 7.06 -7.71
C ARG A 161 -15.55 6.94 -6.97
N ASP A 162 -16.64 6.80 -7.72
CA ASP A 162 -17.99 6.64 -7.22
C ASP A 162 -18.59 5.32 -7.74
N PRO A 163 -18.60 4.25 -6.94
CA PRO A 163 -19.12 2.95 -7.38
C PRO A 163 -20.64 2.93 -7.60
N ARG A 164 -21.38 3.99 -7.21
CA ARG A 164 -22.83 4.08 -7.52
C ARG A 164 -23.07 4.21 -9.02
N TRP A 165 -22.15 4.86 -9.73
CA TRP A 165 -22.24 5.07 -11.16
C TRP A 165 -22.14 3.75 -11.92
N GLY A 166 -23.16 3.44 -12.73
CA GLY A 166 -23.24 2.16 -13.43
C GLY A 166 -22.12 1.92 -14.43
N ARG A 167 -21.61 2.98 -15.06
CA ARG A 167 -20.57 2.87 -16.09
C ARG A 167 -19.16 2.69 -15.53
N ILE A 168 -18.98 2.60 -14.20
CA ILE A 168 -17.69 2.18 -13.62
C ILE A 168 -17.21 0.84 -14.19
N VAL A 169 -18.17 -0.02 -14.56
CA VAL A 169 -17.94 -1.32 -15.21
C VAL A 169 -17.17 -1.22 -16.53
N GLU A 170 -17.30 -0.10 -17.25
CA GLU A 170 -16.69 0.14 -18.57
C GLU A 170 -15.24 0.64 -18.47
N GLY A 171 -14.82 1.10 -17.27
CA GLY A 171 -13.53 1.74 -17.05
C GLY A 171 -12.41 0.80 -16.63
N SER A 172 -11.42 1.34 -15.91
CA SER A 172 -10.30 0.57 -15.33
C SER A 172 -10.07 0.90 -13.87
N GLY A 173 -11.14 1.28 -13.18
CA GLY A 173 -11.16 1.57 -11.76
C GLY A 173 -10.78 3.01 -11.41
N GLU A 174 -10.17 3.18 -10.25
CA GLU A 174 -9.99 4.50 -9.61
C GLU A 174 -8.61 5.14 -9.83
N ASP A 175 -7.66 4.38 -10.38
CA ASP A 175 -6.26 4.78 -10.45
C ASP A 175 -5.85 5.33 -11.81
N THR A 176 -5.27 6.53 -11.79
CA THR A 176 -4.79 7.25 -12.97
C THR A 176 -3.69 6.52 -13.71
N PHE A 177 -2.72 5.93 -13.01
CA PHE A 177 -1.60 5.23 -13.65
C PHE A 177 -2.08 3.94 -14.33
N LEU A 178 -2.78 3.08 -13.59
CA LEU A 178 -3.35 1.83 -14.10
C LEU A 178 -4.29 2.12 -15.27
N GLY A 179 -5.22 3.07 -15.11
CA GLY A 179 -6.14 3.49 -16.18
C GLY A 179 -5.40 3.97 -17.43
N SER A 180 -4.33 4.75 -17.28
CA SER A 180 -3.48 5.18 -18.40
C SER A 180 -2.77 4.02 -19.10
N ARG A 181 -2.28 3.04 -18.34
CA ARG A 181 -1.62 1.84 -18.88
C ARG A 181 -2.59 0.96 -19.68
N PHE A 182 -3.82 0.79 -19.21
CA PHE A 182 -4.87 0.04 -19.91
C PHE A 182 -5.42 0.81 -21.13
N ALA A 183 -5.60 2.12 -21.02
CA ALA A 183 -5.98 2.98 -22.15
C ALA A 183 -4.99 2.84 -23.31
N PHE A 184 -3.69 2.95 -23.01
CA PHE A 184 -2.63 2.76 -24.00
C PHE A 184 -2.71 1.36 -24.63
N ALA A 185 -2.79 0.30 -23.82
CA ALA A 185 -2.81 -1.08 -24.30
C ALA A 185 -4.02 -1.41 -25.18
N ARG A 186 -5.22 -0.93 -24.81
CA ARG A 186 -6.45 -1.19 -25.59
C ARG A 186 -6.42 -0.46 -26.93
N VAL A 187 -5.97 0.81 -26.98
CA VAL A 187 -5.80 1.53 -28.25
C VAL A 187 -4.83 0.78 -29.16
N ARG A 188 -3.70 0.28 -28.61
CA ARG A 188 -2.75 -0.55 -29.34
C ARG A 188 -3.37 -1.85 -29.84
N GLY A 189 -4.20 -2.51 -29.03
CA GLY A 189 -4.91 -3.73 -29.41
C GLY A 189 -5.88 -3.49 -30.57
N PHE A 190 -6.71 -2.45 -30.48
CA PHE A 190 -7.66 -2.12 -31.55
C PHE A 190 -6.98 -1.70 -32.86
N GLN A 191 -6.01 -0.80 -32.77
CA GLN A 191 -5.45 -0.11 -33.94
C GLN A 191 -4.15 -0.72 -34.47
N GLY A 192 -3.39 -1.44 -33.63
CA GLY A 192 -1.99 -1.76 -33.93
C GLY A 192 -1.13 -0.50 -34.13
N ASN A 193 -0.18 -0.58 -35.06
CA ASN A 193 0.56 0.58 -35.57
C ASN A 193 -0.12 1.24 -36.78
N ASP A 194 -1.09 0.56 -37.39
CA ASP A 194 -1.77 0.97 -38.62
C ASP A 194 -3.17 0.34 -38.65
N TYR A 195 -4.19 1.14 -38.36
CA TYR A 195 -5.57 0.68 -38.33
C TYR A 195 -6.20 0.51 -39.72
N SER A 196 -5.44 0.68 -40.82
CA SER A 196 -5.87 0.22 -42.15
C SER A 196 -5.71 -1.29 -42.36
N ALA A 197 -5.02 -1.99 -41.45
CA ALA A 197 -4.82 -3.43 -41.55
C ALA A 197 -6.16 -4.20 -41.47
N ALA A 198 -6.23 -5.35 -42.15
CA ALA A 198 -7.47 -6.11 -42.32
C ALA A 198 -8.05 -6.71 -41.03
N ASN A 199 -7.28 -6.74 -39.95
CA ASN A 199 -7.69 -7.23 -38.62
C ASN A 199 -7.62 -6.13 -37.54
N ARG A 200 -7.59 -4.86 -37.95
CA ARG A 200 -7.56 -3.69 -37.06
C ARG A 200 -8.72 -2.76 -37.37
N LEU A 201 -9.07 -1.93 -36.40
CA LEU A 201 -10.09 -0.89 -36.55
C LEU A 201 -9.68 0.36 -35.77
N MET A 202 -10.29 1.50 -36.08
CA MET A 202 -10.02 2.76 -35.40
C MET A 202 -10.62 2.75 -34.00
N ALA A 203 -9.87 3.20 -32.99
CA ALA A 203 -10.32 3.31 -31.61
C ALA A 203 -10.83 4.72 -31.29
N THR A 204 -11.68 4.82 -30.27
CA THR A 204 -12.20 6.07 -29.70
C THR A 204 -11.99 6.11 -28.21
N ALA A 205 -11.21 7.07 -27.72
CA ALA A 205 -11.14 7.32 -26.29
C ALA A 205 -12.43 8.00 -25.83
N LYS A 206 -13.13 7.41 -24.86
CA LYS A 206 -14.40 7.96 -24.31
C LYS A 206 -14.44 7.91 -22.78
N HIS A 207 -15.18 8.80 -22.10
CA HIS A 207 -15.98 9.90 -22.66
C HIS A 207 -15.33 11.24 -22.29
N TRP A 208 -14.93 12.03 -23.28
CA TRP A 208 -14.15 13.25 -23.10
C TRP A 208 -15.05 14.42 -22.62
N ALA A 209 -15.00 14.84 -21.34
CA ALA A 209 -14.09 14.37 -20.29
C ALA A 209 -14.69 14.36 -18.88
N ALA A 210 -14.04 13.56 -18.00
CA ALA A 210 -14.29 13.44 -16.57
C ALA A 210 -15.68 12.90 -16.20
N TYR A 211 -16.28 12.13 -17.10
CA TYR A 211 -17.66 11.67 -16.95
C TYR A 211 -17.91 10.79 -15.72
N GLY A 212 -16.90 10.00 -15.32
CA GLY A 212 -16.95 9.16 -14.12
C GLY A 212 -16.93 9.90 -12.78
N ALA A 213 -16.91 11.24 -12.80
CA ALA A 213 -17.02 12.10 -11.63
C ALA A 213 -18.45 12.63 -11.37
N ALA A 214 -19.45 12.15 -12.14
CA ALA A 214 -20.83 12.61 -12.05
C ALA A 214 -21.36 12.63 -10.60
N GLU A 215 -21.93 13.76 -10.19
CA GLU A 215 -22.37 13.99 -8.82
C GLU A 215 -23.38 12.92 -8.35
N GLY A 216 -23.17 12.42 -7.13
CA GLY A 216 -23.99 11.36 -6.54
C GLY A 216 -23.89 10.01 -7.25
N GLY A 217 -22.95 9.86 -8.18
CA GLY A 217 -22.80 8.68 -9.04
C GLY A 217 -24.03 8.43 -9.92
N ARG A 218 -24.81 9.48 -10.24
CA ARG A 218 -25.94 9.40 -11.16
C ARG A 218 -25.44 9.67 -12.57
N ASP A 219 -25.71 8.76 -13.48
CA ASP A 219 -25.29 8.90 -14.86
C ASP A 219 -25.79 10.22 -15.48
N TYR A 220 -25.02 10.78 -16.41
CA TYR A 220 -25.25 12.09 -17.07
C TYR A 220 -25.20 13.33 -16.17
N ASN A 221 -25.15 13.17 -14.85
CA ASN A 221 -25.29 14.28 -13.91
C ASN A 221 -24.06 15.23 -13.95
N THR A 222 -24.22 16.40 -13.34
CA THR A 222 -23.21 17.46 -13.26
C THR A 222 -21.85 16.96 -12.80
N THR A 223 -20.80 17.52 -13.40
CA THR A 223 -19.40 17.33 -12.99
C THR A 223 -18.75 18.69 -12.76
N ASP A 224 -18.32 18.95 -11.53
CA ASP A 224 -17.60 20.16 -11.13
C ASP A 224 -16.23 19.77 -10.58
N LEU A 225 -15.16 20.19 -11.25
CA LEU A 225 -13.80 19.77 -10.93
C LEU A 225 -12.81 20.87 -11.26
N SER A 226 -11.92 21.20 -10.32
CA SER A 226 -10.80 22.10 -10.62
C SER A 226 -9.95 21.59 -11.79
N GLU A 227 -9.41 22.52 -12.60
CA GLU A 227 -8.47 22.20 -13.70
C GLU A 227 -7.29 21.34 -13.22
N ARG A 228 -6.83 21.55 -11.99
CA ARG A 228 -5.81 20.72 -11.34
C ARG A 228 -6.23 19.25 -11.29
N THR A 229 -7.43 18.97 -10.78
CA THR A 229 -7.96 17.60 -10.68
C THR A 229 -8.12 16.97 -12.07
N LEU A 230 -8.57 17.75 -13.05
CA LEU A 230 -8.64 17.30 -14.44
C LEU A 230 -7.25 16.88 -14.96
N ARG A 231 -6.24 17.72 -14.81
CA ARG A 231 -4.87 17.45 -15.29
C ARG A 231 -4.16 16.34 -14.51
N GLU A 232 -4.38 16.23 -13.20
CA GLU A 232 -3.75 15.21 -12.35
C GLU A 232 -4.42 13.83 -12.46
N ILE A 233 -5.74 13.78 -12.60
CA ILE A 233 -6.50 12.53 -12.40
C ILE A 233 -7.24 12.07 -13.67
N TYR A 234 -8.00 12.96 -14.31
CA TYR A 234 -9.00 12.57 -15.32
C TYR A 234 -8.49 12.64 -16.75
N PHE A 235 -7.61 13.60 -17.09
CA PHE A 235 -7.00 13.72 -18.41
C PHE A 235 -5.90 12.69 -18.72
N PRO A 236 -5.09 12.19 -17.75
CA PRO A 236 -3.97 11.31 -18.10
C PRO A 236 -4.35 10.02 -18.86
N PRO A 237 -5.46 9.30 -18.58
CA PRO A 237 -5.83 8.14 -19.39
C PRO A 237 -6.15 8.49 -20.85
N PHE A 238 -6.80 9.62 -21.09
CA PHE A 238 -7.03 10.16 -22.43
C PHE A 238 -5.74 10.60 -23.11
N LYS A 239 -4.80 11.22 -22.37
CA LYS A 239 -3.48 11.56 -22.89
C LYS A 239 -2.71 10.29 -23.29
N ALA A 240 -2.82 9.22 -22.50
CA ALA A 240 -2.21 7.94 -22.82
C ALA A 240 -2.83 7.28 -24.06
N ALA A 241 -4.15 7.41 -24.25
CA ALA A 241 -4.81 7.00 -25.49
C ALA A 241 -4.30 7.81 -26.71
N LEU A 242 -4.12 9.13 -26.54
CA LEU A 242 -3.51 9.98 -27.57
C LEU A 242 -2.06 9.55 -27.88
N ASP A 243 -1.25 9.27 -26.85
CA ASP A 243 0.13 8.82 -27.02
C ASP A 243 0.23 7.44 -27.68
N ALA A 244 -0.80 6.60 -27.52
CA ALA A 244 -0.96 5.35 -28.28
C ALA A 244 -1.43 5.55 -29.73
N GLY A 245 -1.80 6.78 -30.11
CA GLY A 245 -2.22 7.16 -31.45
C GLY A 245 -3.71 6.97 -31.73
N VAL A 246 -4.59 7.09 -30.73
CA VAL A 246 -6.05 6.94 -30.89
C VAL A 246 -6.59 7.79 -32.05
N GLY A 247 -7.47 7.22 -32.88
CA GLY A 247 -7.98 7.89 -34.08
C GLY A 247 -9.10 8.89 -33.82
N SER A 248 -9.86 8.71 -32.73
CA SER A 248 -10.96 9.60 -32.36
C SER A 248 -11.15 9.78 -30.86
N PHE A 249 -11.87 10.83 -30.50
CA PHE A 249 -12.44 11.08 -29.17
C PHE A 249 -13.96 11.17 -29.28
N MET A 250 -14.67 10.68 -28.26
CA MET A 250 -16.12 10.89 -28.11
C MET A 250 -16.35 11.86 -26.97
N THR A 251 -17.19 12.88 -27.18
CA THR A 251 -17.54 13.83 -26.11
C THR A 251 -18.34 13.12 -25.03
N ALA A 252 -18.28 13.61 -23.79
CA ALA A 252 -19.15 13.14 -22.72
C ALA A 252 -20.50 13.88 -22.70
N PHE A 253 -21.45 13.31 -21.96
CA PHE A 253 -22.78 13.90 -21.73
C PHE A 253 -22.78 15.03 -20.70
N ASN A 254 -21.92 14.94 -19.68
CA ASN A 254 -21.93 15.86 -18.54
C ASN A 254 -21.54 17.29 -18.96
N ASP A 255 -22.06 18.25 -18.20
CA ASP A 255 -21.40 19.55 -18.07
C ASP A 255 -20.12 19.40 -17.25
N LEU A 256 -19.12 20.20 -17.61
CA LEU A 256 -17.86 20.32 -16.89
C LEU A 256 -17.69 21.78 -16.52
N ASP A 257 -17.76 22.07 -15.22
CA ASP A 257 -17.78 23.42 -14.64
C ASP A 257 -18.88 24.30 -15.30
N GLY A 258 -20.07 23.74 -15.52
CA GLY A 258 -21.23 24.44 -16.08
C GLY A 258 -21.30 24.51 -17.61
N ILE A 259 -20.34 23.92 -18.34
CA ILE A 259 -20.36 23.89 -19.82
C ILE A 259 -20.39 22.43 -20.32
N PRO A 260 -21.47 21.99 -21.00
CA PRO A 260 -21.58 20.68 -21.63
C PRO A 260 -20.35 20.31 -22.46
N SER A 261 -19.80 19.11 -22.24
CA SER A 261 -18.56 18.67 -22.88
C SER A 261 -18.60 18.76 -24.42
N THR A 262 -19.77 18.47 -25.02
CA THR A 262 -20.03 18.56 -26.47
C THR A 262 -19.90 19.98 -27.06
N ALA A 263 -19.95 21.01 -26.23
CA ALA A 263 -19.81 22.41 -26.64
C ALA A 263 -18.73 23.16 -25.82
N ASN A 264 -17.81 22.46 -25.16
CA ASN A 264 -16.85 23.06 -24.24
C ASN A 264 -15.50 23.40 -24.93
N PRO A 265 -15.21 24.68 -25.23
CA PRO A 265 -13.99 25.07 -25.93
C PRO A 265 -12.71 24.87 -25.12
N PHE A 266 -12.78 24.79 -23.79
CA PHE A 266 -11.62 24.51 -22.95
C PHE A 266 -11.07 23.12 -23.27
N ILE A 267 -11.90 22.08 -23.20
CA ILE A 267 -11.45 20.71 -23.46
C ILE A 267 -11.33 20.40 -24.96
N LEU A 268 -12.20 20.94 -25.82
CA LEU A 268 -12.23 20.61 -27.24
C LEU A 268 -11.24 21.38 -28.09
N LYS A 269 -10.91 22.64 -27.75
CA LYS A 269 -9.93 23.44 -28.49
C LYS A 269 -8.64 23.58 -27.71
N LYS A 270 -8.69 24.25 -26.55
CA LYS A 270 -7.48 24.60 -25.80
C LYS A 270 -6.69 23.34 -25.44
N VAL A 271 -7.32 22.36 -24.80
CA VAL A 271 -6.63 21.12 -24.41
C VAL A 271 -6.37 20.22 -25.63
N LEU A 272 -7.40 19.72 -26.32
CA LEU A 272 -7.19 18.74 -27.39
C LEU A 272 -6.41 19.27 -28.61
N ARG A 273 -6.75 20.46 -29.11
CA ARG A 273 -6.19 20.97 -30.38
C ARG A 273 -4.96 21.84 -30.17
N ASP A 274 -4.99 22.76 -29.20
CA ASP A 274 -3.91 23.73 -29.00
C ASP A 274 -2.77 23.15 -28.16
N GLU A 275 -3.07 22.50 -27.04
CA GLU A 275 -2.04 21.90 -26.16
C GLU A 275 -1.59 20.53 -26.69
N TRP A 276 -2.53 19.62 -26.97
CA TRP A 276 -2.23 18.23 -27.30
C TRP A 276 -2.01 17.96 -28.80
N LYS A 277 -2.33 18.94 -29.66
CA LYS A 277 -2.17 18.87 -31.12
C LYS A 277 -2.87 17.66 -31.75
N PHE A 278 -4.02 17.24 -31.20
CA PHE A 278 -4.79 16.12 -31.73
C PHE A 278 -5.34 16.43 -33.14
N ASP A 279 -5.00 15.59 -34.12
CA ASP A 279 -5.39 15.75 -35.53
C ASP A 279 -6.53 14.84 -35.99
N GLY A 280 -7.04 13.99 -35.09
CA GLY A 280 -8.11 13.03 -35.37
C GLY A 280 -9.51 13.61 -35.24
N LEU A 281 -10.48 12.71 -35.22
CA LEU A 281 -11.92 13.03 -35.23
C LEU A 281 -12.48 13.18 -33.81
N VAL A 282 -13.30 14.20 -33.58
CA VAL A 282 -14.17 14.29 -32.39
C VAL A 282 -15.62 14.02 -32.81
N VAL A 283 -16.22 12.99 -32.23
CA VAL A 283 -17.64 12.67 -32.42
C VAL A 283 -18.43 13.04 -31.16
N SER A 284 -19.65 13.53 -31.32
CA SER A 284 -20.54 13.69 -30.16
C SER A 284 -20.92 12.32 -29.60
N ASP A 285 -21.24 12.24 -28.31
CA ASP A 285 -22.03 11.11 -27.82
C ASP A 285 -23.45 11.10 -28.45
N TYR A 286 -24.20 10.03 -28.20
CA TYR A 286 -25.53 9.79 -28.73
C TYR A 286 -26.44 10.99 -28.46
N THR A 287 -26.89 11.67 -29.51
CA THR A 287 -27.73 12.89 -29.42
C THR A 287 -27.20 14.05 -28.57
N ALA A 288 -25.94 14.02 -28.11
CA ALA A 288 -25.40 15.01 -27.17
C ALA A 288 -25.41 16.45 -27.71
N VAL A 289 -25.43 16.65 -29.03
CA VAL A 289 -25.62 17.98 -29.64
C VAL A 289 -27.03 18.50 -29.37
N MET A 290 -28.07 17.66 -29.50
CA MET A 290 -29.46 18.06 -29.19
C MET A 290 -29.63 18.33 -27.69
N GLU A 291 -28.93 17.58 -26.86
CA GLU A 291 -29.02 17.70 -25.39
C GLU A 291 -28.45 19.01 -24.85
N LEU A 292 -27.71 19.78 -25.64
CA LEU A 292 -27.34 21.16 -25.30
C LEU A 292 -28.57 22.04 -25.00
N ILE A 293 -29.75 21.67 -25.52
CA ILE A 293 -31.03 22.33 -25.19
C ILE A 293 -31.46 21.99 -23.77
N PHE A 294 -31.40 20.72 -23.38
CA PHE A 294 -31.79 20.27 -22.04
C PHE A 294 -30.83 20.77 -20.96
N HIS A 295 -29.54 20.88 -21.30
CA HIS A 295 -28.54 21.56 -20.46
C HIS A 295 -28.78 23.07 -20.30
N GLY A 296 -29.68 23.66 -21.10
CA GLY A 296 -29.97 25.10 -21.06
C GLY A 296 -28.89 25.98 -21.71
N LEU A 297 -27.87 25.39 -22.35
CA LEU A 297 -26.86 26.13 -23.10
C LEU A 297 -27.46 26.70 -24.39
N ALA A 298 -28.23 25.88 -25.12
CA ALA A 298 -28.87 26.25 -26.38
C ALA A 298 -30.38 26.48 -26.20
N LYS A 299 -30.91 27.53 -26.84
CA LYS A 299 -32.34 27.83 -26.80
C LYS A 299 -33.18 26.97 -27.75
N ASP A 300 -32.56 26.42 -28.79
CA ASP A 300 -33.18 25.65 -29.87
C ASP A 300 -32.14 24.77 -30.60
N GLU A 301 -32.63 23.88 -31.47
CA GLU A 301 -31.80 22.95 -32.25
C GLU A 301 -30.74 23.66 -33.12
N LYS A 302 -31.07 24.82 -33.69
CA LYS A 302 -30.16 25.58 -34.56
C LYS A 302 -28.99 26.15 -33.77
N SER A 303 -29.27 26.73 -32.60
CA SER A 303 -28.23 27.24 -31.69
C SER A 303 -27.37 26.10 -31.13
N ALA A 304 -27.96 24.93 -30.89
CA ALA A 304 -27.23 23.74 -30.46
C ALA A 304 -26.21 23.28 -31.52
N ALA A 305 -26.62 23.23 -32.79
CA ALA A 305 -25.71 22.96 -33.91
C ALA A 305 -24.60 24.01 -34.02
N GLU A 306 -24.94 25.31 -33.89
CA GLU A 306 -23.95 26.41 -33.90
C GLU A 306 -22.87 26.21 -32.83
N TYR A 307 -23.27 25.97 -31.58
CA TYR A 307 -22.35 25.86 -30.46
C TYR A 307 -21.44 24.64 -30.57
N ALA A 308 -21.98 23.47 -30.90
CA ALA A 308 -21.17 22.25 -31.03
C ALA A 308 -20.14 22.35 -32.18
N MET A 309 -20.56 22.83 -33.36
CA MET A 309 -19.64 23.01 -34.50
C MET A 309 -18.54 24.01 -34.18
N ASN A 310 -18.90 25.16 -33.59
CA ASN A 310 -17.93 26.17 -33.22
C ASN A 310 -17.03 25.72 -32.06
N ALA A 311 -17.46 24.85 -31.16
CA ALA A 311 -16.65 24.34 -30.06
C ALA A 311 -15.60 23.31 -30.54
N GLY A 312 -15.82 22.63 -31.67
CA GLY A 312 -14.87 21.67 -32.24
C GLY A 312 -15.33 20.21 -32.22
N THR A 313 -16.63 19.98 -32.03
CA THR A 313 -17.27 18.68 -32.29
C THR A 313 -17.40 18.51 -33.80
N ASP A 314 -16.69 17.54 -34.38
CA ASP A 314 -16.58 17.41 -35.83
C ASP A 314 -17.77 16.67 -36.43
N MET A 315 -18.20 15.57 -35.82
CA MET A 315 -19.29 14.70 -36.28
C MET A 315 -20.38 14.60 -35.22
N GLU A 316 -21.64 14.77 -35.62
CA GLU A 316 -22.78 14.56 -34.73
C GLU A 316 -23.33 13.14 -34.84
N MET A 317 -23.68 12.57 -33.69
CA MET A 317 -24.32 11.27 -33.57
C MET A 317 -25.85 11.44 -33.44
N VAL A 318 -26.59 10.86 -34.39
CA VAL A 318 -28.05 10.67 -34.40
C VAL A 318 -28.94 11.92 -34.52
N SER A 319 -28.61 13.06 -33.90
CA SER A 319 -29.51 14.23 -33.78
C SER A 319 -29.89 14.93 -35.11
N ARG A 320 -29.03 14.87 -36.13
CA ARG A 320 -29.21 15.45 -37.49
C ARG A 320 -29.24 16.98 -37.57
N LEU A 321 -28.79 17.68 -36.55
CA LEU A 321 -28.90 19.14 -36.47
C LEU A 321 -27.90 19.85 -37.40
N TYR A 322 -26.70 19.29 -37.61
CA TYR A 322 -25.72 19.82 -38.57
C TYR A 322 -26.26 19.74 -39.99
N ASN A 323 -26.84 18.59 -40.35
CA ASN A 323 -27.47 18.42 -41.67
C ASN A 323 -28.68 19.33 -41.87
N ARG A 324 -29.48 19.56 -40.82
CA ARG A 324 -30.71 20.36 -40.89
C ARG A 324 -30.41 21.87 -40.96
N TYR A 325 -29.48 22.37 -40.15
CA TYR A 325 -29.26 23.81 -39.96
C TYR A 325 -27.91 24.33 -40.44
N GLY A 326 -26.91 23.47 -40.71
CA GLY A 326 -25.55 23.89 -41.03
C GLY A 326 -25.44 24.80 -42.25
N ALA A 327 -26.24 24.57 -43.30
CA ALA A 327 -26.24 25.42 -44.49
C ALA A 327 -26.81 26.83 -44.20
N GLU A 328 -27.82 26.91 -43.33
CA GLU A 328 -28.40 28.16 -42.88
C GLU A 328 -27.43 28.93 -41.97
N LEU A 329 -26.82 28.25 -40.99
CA LEU A 329 -25.81 28.82 -40.09
C LEU A 329 -24.59 29.37 -40.85
N LEU A 330 -24.15 28.68 -41.92
CA LEU A 330 -23.06 29.14 -42.77
C LEU A 330 -23.45 30.41 -43.55
N ARG A 331 -24.68 30.46 -44.09
CA ARG A 331 -25.20 31.63 -44.82
C ARG A 331 -25.35 32.84 -43.89
N GLU A 332 -25.68 32.63 -42.63
CA GLU A 332 -25.80 33.67 -41.60
C GLU A 332 -24.46 34.09 -40.98
N GLY A 333 -23.36 33.41 -41.32
CA GLY A 333 -22.04 33.68 -40.76
C GLY A 333 -21.89 33.24 -39.29
N LYS A 334 -22.81 32.43 -38.77
CA LYS A 334 -22.79 31.87 -37.41
C LYS A 334 -21.79 30.73 -37.27
N ILE A 335 -21.53 30.02 -38.37
CA ILE A 335 -20.36 29.15 -38.52
C ILE A 335 -19.55 29.63 -39.73
N SER A 336 -18.24 29.46 -39.70
CA SER A 336 -17.38 29.82 -40.83
C SER A 336 -17.17 28.65 -41.78
N ARG A 337 -16.82 28.94 -43.04
CA ARG A 337 -16.41 27.92 -44.01
C ARG A 337 -15.19 27.13 -43.52
N ALA A 338 -14.27 27.77 -42.81
CA ALA A 338 -13.09 27.13 -42.25
C ALA A 338 -13.45 26.10 -41.18
N VAL A 339 -14.41 26.40 -40.31
CA VAL A 339 -14.92 25.45 -39.29
C VAL A 339 -15.52 24.21 -39.96
N LEU A 340 -16.39 24.41 -40.95
CA LEU A 340 -16.99 23.30 -41.71
C LEU A 340 -15.93 22.47 -42.44
N ASP A 341 -15.03 23.12 -43.18
CA ASP A 341 -14.05 22.42 -44.01
C ASP A 341 -13.04 21.64 -43.17
N GLU A 342 -12.68 22.13 -41.98
CA GLU A 342 -11.78 21.46 -41.07
C GLU A 342 -12.44 20.25 -40.37
N ALA A 343 -13.71 20.35 -39.97
CA ALA A 343 -14.47 19.20 -39.45
C ALA A 343 -14.54 18.07 -40.50
N VAL A 344 -14.87 18.42 -41.75
CA VAL A 344 -14.92 17.44 -42.86
C VAL A 344 -13.53 16.88 -43.17
N ARG A 345 -12.48 17.71 -43.12
CA ARG A 345 -11.10 17.26 -43.31
C ARG A 345 -10.75 16.10 -42.37
N ARG A 346 -11.12 16.19 -41.09
CA ARG A 346 -10.84 15.15 -40.08
C ARG A 346 -11.59 13.85 -40.37
N VAL A 347 -12.86 13.93 -40.77
CA VAL A 347 -13.63 12.76 -41.21
C VAL A 347 -12.97 12.09 -42.44
N LEU A 348 -12.57 12.88 -43.43
CA LEU A 348 -11.91 12.35 -44.62
C LEU A 348 -10.54 11.75 -44.29
N ARG A 349 -9.78 12.38 -43.38
CA ARG A 349 -8.48 11.89 -42.90
C ARG A 349 -8.60 10.51 -42.28
N VAL A 350 -9.57 10.27 -41.40
CA VAL A 350 -9.74 8.93 -40.81
C VAL A 350 -10.14 7.90 -41.86
N LYS A 351 -10.99 8.26 -42.84
CA LYS A 351 -11.37 7.36 -43.94
C LYS A 351 -10.18 6.99 -44.84
N PHE A 352 -9.29 7.93 -45.15
CA PHE A 352 -8.05 7.66 -45.87
C PHE A 352 -7.08 6.82 -45.03
N ARG A 353 -6.90 7.15 -43.74
CA ARG A 353 -6.04 6.38 -42.83
C ARG A 353 -6.54 4.95 -42.62
N LEU A 354 -7.84 4.69 -42.73
CA LEU A 354 -8.44 3.35 -42.71
C LEU A 354 -8.32 2.59 -44.06
N GLY A 355 -7.88 3.25 -45.13
CA GLY A 355 -7.80 2.68 -46.47
C GLY A 355 -9.17 2.37 -47.10
N LEU A 356 -10.23 3.06 -46.68
CA LEU A 356 -11.60 2.81 -47.16
C LEU A 356 -11.82 3.24 -48.62
N PHE A 357 -11.02 4.18 -49.12
CA PHE A 357 -11.11 4.60 -50.53
C PHE A 357 -10.56 3.52 -51.47
N GLU A 358 -9.61 2.72 -50.99
CA GLU A 358 -8.99 1.62 -51.74
C GLU A 358 -9.74 0.29 -51.53
N ARG A 359 -10.23 0.05 -50.31
CA ARG A 359 -10.92 -1.20 -49.92
C ARG A 359 -12.22 -0.88 -49.16
N PRO A 360 -13.30 -0.52 -49.87
CA PRO A 360 -14.54 -0.09 -49.23
C PRO A 360 -15.39 -1.24 -48.68
N PHE A 361 -15.25 -2.47 -49.19
CA PHE A 361 -16.14 -3.60 -48.87
C PHE A 361 -15.52 -4.56 -47.84
N ALA A 362 -16.38 -5.18 -47.03
CA ALA A 362 -16.05 -6.25 -46.10
C ALA A 362 -16.06 -7.63 -46.79
N ASP A 363 -15.32 -8.60 -46.23
CA ASP A 363 -15.09 -9.94 -46.78
C ASP A 363 -15.83 -11.01 -45.96
N SER A 364 -16.74 -11.75 -46.61
CA SER A 364 -17.54 -12.80 -45.99
C SER A 364 -16.73 -14.03 -45.56
N GLU A 365 -15.62 -14.35 -46.26
CA GLU A 365 -14.76 -15.47 -45.85
C GLU A 365 -13.97 -15.13 -44.59
N ALA A 366 -13.58 -13.87 -44.43
CA ALA A 366 -12.95 -13.38 -43.21
C ALA A 366 -13.92 -13.46 -42.02
N GLU A 367 -15.19 -13.06 -42.20
CA GLU A 367 -16.22 -13.14 -41.15
C GLU A 367 -16.39 -14.57 -40.62
N GLN A 368 -16.50 -15.56 -41.51
CA GLN A 368 -16.65 -16.97 -41.12
C GLN A 368 -15.40 -17.55 -40.43
N ARG A 369 -14.20 -17.08 -40.80
CA ARG A 369 -12.93 -17.60 -40.26
C ARG A 369 -12.55 -16.99 -38.92
N GLU A 370 -12.80 -15.69 -38.74
CA GLU A 370 -12.28 -14.94 -37.58
C GLU A 370 -13.26 -14.89 -36.40
N VAL A 371 -14.55 -14.78 -36.67
CA VAL A 371 -15.58 -14.59 -35.64
C VAL A 371 -15.80 -15.88 -34.85
N PHE A 372 -15.70 -15.79 -33.52
CA PHE A 372 -16.06 -16.86 -32.59
C PHE A 372 -15.26 -18.17 -32.75
N LYS A 373 -14.04 -18.09 -33.29
CA LYS A 373 -13.16 -19.28 -33.43
C LYS A 373 -12.67 -19.77 -32.06
N LYS A 374 -12.37 -21.07 -31.97
CA LYS A 374 -11.92 -21.74 -30.73
C LYS A 374 -10.78 -21.01 -30.00
N SER A 375 -9.78 -20.49 -30.71
CA SER A 375 -8.67 -19.77 -30.07
C SER A 375 -9.10 -18.49 -29.36
N ASN A 376 -10.18 -17.83 -29.81
CA ASN A 376 -10.73 -16.65 -29.17
C ASN A 376 -11.41 -17.04 -27.85
N LEU A 377 -12.17 -18.14 -27.84
CA LEU A 377 -12.78 -18.69 -26.62
C LEU A 377 -11.72 -19.08 -25.57
N GLU A 378 -10.63 -19.72 -25.99
CA GLU A 378 -9.52 -20.02 -25.07
C GLU A 378 -8.85 -18.75 -24.51
N ALA A 379 -8.79 -17.68 -25.31
CA ALA A 379 -8.31 -16.38 -24.82
C ALA A 379 -9.29 -15.75 -23.82
N ALA A 380 -10.61 -15.85 -24.08
CA ALA A 380 -11.65 -15.35 -23.17
C ALA A 380 -11.61 -16.06 -21.82
N LYS A 381 -11.47 -17.40 -21.82
CA LYS A 381 -11.31 -18.18 -20.59
C LYS A 381 -10.07 -17.75 -19.80
N ARG A 382 -8.91 -17.63 -20.46
CA ARG A 382 -7.66 -17.17 -19.81
C ARG A 382 -7.78 -15.75 -19.26
N ALA A 383 -8.47 -14.87 -19.99
CA ALA A 383 -8.69 -13.50 -19.54
C ALA A 383 -9.54 -13.46 -18.26
N ALA A 384 -10.62 -14.25 -18.21
CA ALA A 384 -11.45 -14.41 -17.03
C ALA A 384 -10.66 -14.96 -15.82
N GLU A 385 -9.93 -16.07 -15.99
CA GLU A 385 -9.11 -16.66 -14.92
C GLU A 385 -8.10 -15.68 -14.33
N ARG A 386 -7.43 -14.89 -15.18
CA ARG A 386 -6.43 -13.90 -14.73
C ARG A 386 -7.07 -12.71 -14.02
N SER A 387 -8.35 -12.46 -14.24
CA SER A 387 -9.09 -11.30 -13.73
C SER A 387 -9.80 -11.56 -12.39
N PHE A 388 -9.97 -12.82 -12.00
CA PHE A 388 -10.64 -13.14 -10.75
C PHE A 388 -9.82 -12.75 -9.53
N VAL A 389 -10.51 -12.17 -8.55
CA VAL A 389 -9.91 -11.67 -7.31
C VAL A 389 -10.43 -12.49 -6.15
N LEU A 390 -9.53 -13.20 -5.47
CA LEU A 390 -9.87 -13.93 -4.25
C LEU A 390 -9.90 -12.94 -3.09
N LEU A 391 -11.09 -12.62 -2.56
CA LEU A 391 -11.26 -11.61 -1.50
C LEU A 391 -11.10 -12.21 -0.10
N ARG A 392 -11.48 -13.48 0.06
CA ARG A 392 -11.34 -14.23 1.32
C ARG A 392 -11.14 -15.71 1.04
N ASN A 393 -10.34 -16.39 1.87
CA ASN A 393 -10.11 -17.84 1.76
C ASN A 393 -9.62 -18.45 3.09
N ASP A 394 -10.49 -18.49 4.08
CA ASP A 394 -10.18 -19.04 5.39
C ASP A 394 -10.00 -20.54 5.36
N ASN A 395 -9.08 -21.05 6.17
CA ASN A 395 -8.80 -22.48 6.32
C ASN A 395 -8.57 -23.20 4.98
N ARG A 396 -8.08 -22.48 3.95
CA ARG A 396 -7.90 -23.00 2.58
C ARG A 396 -9.19 -23.63 2.04
N THR A 397 -10.33 -22.96 2.22
CA THR A 397 -11.65 -23.40 1.75
C THR A 397 -11.68 -23.60 0.23
N LEU A 398 -11.01 -22.74 -0.52
CA LEU A 398 -10.71 -22.92 -1.93
C LEU A 398 -9.20 -23.22 -2.13
N PRO A 399 -8.85 -24.04 -3.14
CA PRO A 399 -9.77 -24.73 -4.06
C PRO A 399 -10.51 -25.90 -3.39
N PHE A 400 -11.70 -26.22 -3.88
CA PHE A 400 -12.42 -27.41 -3.43
C PHE A 400 -11.66 -28.67 -3.85
N PRO A 401 -11.62 -29.72 -2.98
CA PRO A 401 -10.98 -30.97 -3.32
C PRO A 401 -11.65 -31.62 -4.54
N LYS A 402 -10.85 -32.15 -5.48
CA LYS A 402 -11.39 -32.91 -6.61
C LYS A 402 -12.14 -34.19 -6.20
N THR A 403 -11.97 -34.63 -4.95
CA THR A 403 -12.64 -35.80 -4.36
C THR A 403 -14.11 -35.58 -3.98
N VAL A 404 -14.61 -34.33 -3.99
CA VAL A 404 -16.05 -34.08 -3.77
C VAL A 404 -16.90 -34.86 -4.78
N LYS A 405 -18.01 -35.43 -4.34
CA LYS A 405 -18.94 -36.24 -5.13
C LYS A 405 -20.25 -35.52 -5.42
N LYS A 406 -20.71 -34.70 -4.48
CA LYS A 406 -21.96 -33.93 -4.58
C LYS A 406 -21.70 -32.44 -4.39
N ILE A 407 -22.20 -31.63 -5.31
CA ILE A 407 -22.01 -30.18 -5.35
C ILE A 407 -23.39 -29.52 -5.42
N ALA A 408 -23.69 -28.63 -4.47
CA ALA A 408 -24.84 -27.73 -4.60
C ALA A 408 -24.37 -26.42 -5.23
N VAL A 409 -25.12 -25.92 -6.20
CA VAL A 409 -24.92 -24.61 -6.81
C VAL A 409 -26.20 -23.80 -6.57
N ILE A 410 -26.07 -22.73 -5.80
CA ILE A 410 -27.18 -21.94 -5.29
C ILE A 410 -27.08 -20.51 -5.82
N GLY A 411 -28.21 -19.93 -6.25
CA GLY A 411 -28.28 -18.55 -6.71
C GLY A 411 -28.62 -18.43 -8.20
N TYR A 412 -29.51 -17.49 -8.54
CA TYR A 412 -29.97 -17.24 -9.91
C TYR A 412 -28.82 -17.11 -10.93
N LEU A 413 -27.79 -16.33 -10.59
CA LEU A 413 -26.67 -16.02 -11.49
C LEU A 413 -25.83 -17.23 -11.90
N ALA A 414 -25.91 -18.35 -11.17
CA ALA A 414 -25.12 -19.54 -11.50
C ALA A 414 -25.49 -20.19 -12.85
N ASP A 415 -26.71 -19.97 -13.35
CA ASP A 415 -27.19 -20.50 -14.64
C ASP A 415 -27.76 -19.41 -15.57
N SER A 416 -27.46 -18.13 -15.32
CA SER A 416 -27.89 -17.04 -16.19
C SER A 416 -26.90 -16.78 -17.32
N LYS A 417 -27.27 -17.16 -18.54
CA LYS A 417 -26.45 -16.93 -19.74
C LYS A 417 -26.32 -15.44 -20.09
N ALA A 418 -27.42 -14.69 -20.03
CA ALA A 418 -27.43 -13.29 -20.44
C ALA A 418 -26.59 -12.42 -19.51
N ASP A 419 -26.64 -12.66 -18.20
CA ASP A 419 -25.92 -11.85 -17.23
C ASP A 419 -24.40 -12.00 -17.32
N MET A 420 -23.88 -13.19 -17.68
CA MET A 420 -22.42 -13.38 -17.78
C MET A 420 -21.78 -12.52 -18.85
N LEU A 421 -22.54 -12.10 -19.87
CA LEU A 421 -22.07 -11.17 -20.88
C LEU A 421 -21.76 -9.78 -20.29
N GLY A 422 -22.36 -9.41 -19.16
CA GLY A 422 -22.28 -8.06 -18.62
C GLY A 422 -22.95 -7.01 -19.51
N SER A 423 -22.83 -5.74 -19.13
CA SER A 423 -23.27 -4.62 -19.97
C SER A 423 -22.34 -4.42 -21.16
N TRP A 424 -22.83 -3.78 -22.23
CA TRP A 424 -22.05 -3.45 -23.44
C TRP A 424 -21.36 -4.64 -24.13
N ALA A 425 -22.08 -5.74 -24.28
CA ALA A 425 -21.55 -7.01 -24.80
C ALA A 425 -21.41 -7.10 -26.33
N GLY A 426 -21.29 -5.99 -27.06
CA GLY A 426 -21.12 -6.00 -28.53
C GLY A 426 -22.21 -6.82 -29.28
N ASP A 427 -21.79 -7.76 -30.12
CA ASP A 427 -22.66 -8.77 -30.78
C ASP A 427 -22.63 -10.13 -30.05
N GLY A 428 -22.29 -10.13 -28.76
CA GLY A 428 -22.39 -11.29 -27.89
C GLY A 428 -23.82 -11.82 -27.84
N ARG A 429 -23.97 -13.15 -27.78
CA ARG A 429 -25.28 -13.80 -27.71
C ARG A 429 -25.36 -14.73 -26.51
N PRO A 430 -26.45 -14.71 -25.71
CA PRO A 430 -26.58 -15.57 -24.54
C PRO A 430 -26.41 -17.05 -24.85
N GLU A 431 -26.87 -17.55 -25.99
CA GLU A 431 -26.75 -18.97 -26.35
C GLU A 431 -25.31 -19.48 -26.43
N ASP A 432 -24.34 -18.59 -26.67
CA ASP A 432 -22.92 -18.90 -26.78
C ASP A 432 -22.21 -19.00 -25.42
N VAL A 433 -22.86 -18.51 -24.35
CA VAL A 433 -22.30 -18.47 -22.99
C VAL A 433 -22.36 -19.84 -22.34
N ILE A 434 -21.27 -20.25 -21.70
CA ILE A 434 -21.25 -21.43 -20.82
C ILE A 434 -21.38 -20.95 -19.37
N THR A 435 -22.49 -21.30 -18.71
CA THR A 435 -22.78 -20.93 -17.32
C THR A 435 -21.96 -21.76 -16.33
N LEU A 436 -21.94 -21.35 -15.05
CA LEU A 436 -21.26 -22.11 -13.99
C LEU A 436 -21.85 -23.52 -13.84
N VAL A 437 -23.18 -23.64 -13.85
CA VAL A 437 -23.86 -24.94 -13.76
C VAL A 437 -23.51 -25.83 -14.96
N GLU A 438 -23.56 -25.28 -16.18
CA GLU A 438 -23.20 -25.99 -17.41
C GLU A 438 -21.73 -26.45 -17.38
N ALA A 439 -20.82 -25.59 -16.93
CA ALA A 439 -19.39 -25.89 -16.82
C ALA A 439 -19.11 -26.99 -15.80
N LEU A 440 -19.73 -26.95 -14.62
CA LEU A 440 -19.54 -27.98 -13.59
C LEU A 440 -20.05 -29.36 -14.03
N ARG A 441 -21.22 -29.41 -14.68
CA ARG A 441 -21.76 -30.65 -15.26
C ARG A 441 -20.84 -31.23 -16.35
N ARG A 442 -20.28 -30.37 -17.21
CA ARG A 442 -19.31 -30.80 -18.24
C ARG A 442 -17.99 -31.28 -17.65
N LYS A 443 -17.49 -30.58 -16.63
CA LYS A 443 -16.20 -30.88 -15.97
C LYS A 443 -16.28 -32.17 -15.14
N PHE A 444 -17.45 -32.46 -14.58
CA PHE A 444 -17.66 -33.59 -13.69
C PHE A 444 -18.91 -34.42 -14.08
N PRO A 445 -18.86 -35.17 -15.19
CA PRO A 445 -20.01 -35.96 -15.65
C PRO A 445 -20.41 -37.06 -14.65
N ASP A 446 -19.47 -37.53 -13.83
CA ASP A 446 -19.69 -38.60 -12.84
C ASP A 446 -20.09 -38.08 -11.44
N LYS A 447 -20.27 -36.76 -11.27
CA LYS A 447 -20.64 -36.13 -9.99
C LYS A 447 -22.06 -35.60 -10.03
N GLU A 448 -22.70 -35.56 -8.87
CA GLU A 448 -24.03 -34.99 -8.73
C GLU A 448 -23.94 -33.47 -8.56
N VAL A 449 -24.44 -32.71 -9.53
CA VAL A 449 -24.51 -31.24 -9.49
C VAL A 449 -25.97 -30.81 -9.35
N ILE A 450 -26.34 -30.39 -8.13
CA ILE A 450 -27.68 -29.94 -7.77
C ILE A 450 -27.71 -28.41 -7.91
N TYR A 451 -28.54 -27.91 -8.83
CA TYR A 451 -28.75 -26.47 -8.99
C TYR A 451 -30.07 -26.06 -8.34
N VAL A 452 -30.04 -25.02 -7.50
CA VAL A 452 -31.22 -24.40 -6.92
C VAL A 452 -31.09 -22.87 -7.04
N PRO A 453 -32.01 -22.16 -7.70
CA PRO A 453 -31.90 -20.71 -7.82
C PRO A 453 -31.94 -19.98 -6.46
N GLY A 454 -32.66 -20.54 -5.48
CA GLY A 454 -32.81 -19.98 -4.13
C GLY A 454 -33.74 -18.77 -4.07
N CYS A 455 -33.59 -17.83 -5.00
CA CYS A 455 -34.53 -16.76 -5.31
C CYS A 455 -34.38 -16.39 -6.80
N ASP A 456 -35.21 -15.47 -7.29
CA ASP A 456 -35.13 -14.99 -8.68
C ASP A 456 -34.02 -13.95 -8.89
N ALA A 457 -34.00 -13.32 -10.06
CA ALA A 457 -32.99 -12.35 -10.48
C ALA A 457 -32.90 -11.10 -9.58
N ARG A 458 -34.01 -10.70 -8.95
CA ARG A 458 -34.06 -9.54 -8.04
C ARG A 458 -34.02 -9.93 -6.58
N CYS A 459 -34.32 -11.20 -6.29
CA CYS A 459 -34.34 -11.80 -4.97
C CYS A 459 -35.27 -11.06 -3.99
N GLU A 460 -36.49 -10.76 -4.40
CA GLU A 460 -37.46 -9.98 -3.61
C GLU A 460 -38.23 -10.81 -2.58
N SER A 461 -38.17 -12.14 -2.65
CA SER A 461 -38.82 -13.08 -1.71
C SER A 461 -37.90 -14.21 -1.27
N ASP A 462 -38.23 -14.85 -0.14
CA ASP A 462 -37.48 -15.95 0.48
C ASP A 462 -38.07 -17.35 0.17
N GLU A 463 -39.07 -17.44 -0.72
CA GLU A 463 -39.83 -18.67 -0.99
C GLU A 463 -38.93 -19.86 -1.39
N GLY A 464 -37.84 -19.61 -2.11
CA GLY A 464 -36.89 -20.65 -2.53
C GLY A 464 -35.76 -20.94 -1.53
N PHE A 465 -35.68 -20.24 -0.40
CA PHE A 465 -34.58 -20.40 0.57
C PHE A 465 -34.57 -21.78 1.19
N LYS A 466 -35.75 -22.33 1.49
CA LYS A 466 -35.85 -23.69 2.03
C LYS A 466 -35.23 -24.73 1.10
N ALA A 467 -35.53 -24.67 -0.19
CA ALA A 467 -34.97 -25.60 -1.17
C ALA A 467 -33.44 -25.45 -1.28
N ALA A 468 -32.94 -24.22 -1.19
CA ALA A 468 -31.50 -23.93 -1.21
C ALA A 468 -30.78 -24.53 0.02
N VAL A 469 -31.35 -24.34 1.22
CA VAL A 469 -30.83 -24.92 2.47
C VAL A 469 -30.88 -26.45 2.43
N ASP A 470 -31.98 -27.03 1.98
CA ASP A 470 -32.15 -28.49 1.87
C ASP A 470 -31.11 -29.08 0.91
N ALA A 471 -30.82 -28.42 -0.22
CA ALA A 471 -29.77 -28.83 -1.15
C ALA A 471 -28.36 -28.71 -0.52
N ALA A 472 -28.05 -27.60 0.15
CA ALA A 472 -26.75 -27.41 0.81
C ALA A 472 -26.48 -28.46 1.89
N MET A 473 -27.51 -28.97 2.57
CA MET A 473 -27.38 -30.00 3.61
C MET A 473 -27.08 -31.41 3.07
N GLN A 474 -27.28 -31.66 1.77
CA GLN A 474 -27.17 -32.98 1.14
C GLN A 474 -25.90 -33.17 0.31
N VAL A 475 -25.02 -32.17 0.27
CA VAL A 475 -23.83 -32.14 -0.60
C VAL A 475 -22.53 -32.04 0.20
N ASP A 476 -21.40 -32.27 -0.47
CA ASP A 476 -20.07 -32.13 0.14
C ASP A 476 -19.64 -30.66 0.21
N VAL A 477 -19.98 -29.89 -0.82
CA VAL A 477 -19.64 -28.47 -0.97
C VAL A 477 -20.78 -27.69 -1.63
N THR A 478 -20.95 -26.44 -1.22
CA THR A 478 -21.93 -25.51 -1.78
C THR A 478 -21.24 -24.32 -2.45
N ILE A 479 -21.68 -23.94 -3.65
CA ILE A 479 -21.26 -22.73 -4.34
C ILE A 479 -22.46 -21.79 -4.36
N VAL A 480 -22.32 -20.59 -3.80
CA VAL A 480 -23.38 -19.56 -3.81
C VAL A 480 -22.99 -18.47 -4.80
N ALA A 481 -23.67 -18.41 -5.95
CA ALA A 481 -23.51 -17.33 -6.92
C ALA A 481 -24.42 -16.16 -6.54
N ALA A 482 -23.81 -15.01 -6.22
CA ALA A 482 -24.51 -13.82 -5.76
C ALA A 482 -23.93 -12.58 -6.45
N GLY A 483 -24.67 -11.47 -6.44
CA GLY A 483 -24.25 -10.21 -7.04
C GLY A 483 -25.36 -9.53 -7.82
N GLU A 484 -25.01 -8.97 -8.96
CA GLU A 484 -25.88 -8.14 -9.79
C GLU A 484 -26.25 -8.84 -11.09
N THR A 485 -27.43 -8.52 -11.63
CA THR A 485 -27.74 -8.79 -13.04
C THR A 485 -27.04 -7.77 -13.93
N ALA A 486 -26.81 -8.10 -15.20
CA ALA A 486 -26.03 -7.26 -16.12
C ALA A 486 -26.62 -5.84 -16.27
N ASP A 487 -27.95 -5.72 -16.24
CA ASP A 487 -28.71 -4.46 -16.37
C ASP A 487 -28.65 -3.55 -15.13
N MET A 488 -28.11 -4.03 -14.01
CA MET A 488 -27.87 -3.20 -12.82
C MET A 488 -26.59 -2.35 -12.96
N SER A 489 -25.80 -2.54 -14.03
CA SER A 489 -24.58 -1.78 -14.33
C SER A 489 -24.56 -1.35 -15.80
N GLY A 490 -23.59 -0.53 -16.18
CA GLY A 490 -23.56 0.15 -17.48
C GLY A 490 -24.33 1.47 -17.47
N GLU A 491 -24.67 1.93 -18.67
CA GLU A 491 -25.31 3.22 -18.89
C GLU A 491 -26.70 3.33 -18.24
N ALA A 492 -27.01 4.49 -17.68
CA ALA A 492 -28.20 4.84 -16.89
C ALA A 492 -28.49 3.95 -15.66
N ALA A 493 -27.65 2.95 -15.36
CA ALA A 493 -27.89 1.97 -14.31
C ALA A 493 -27.22 2.36 -12.98
N SER A 494 -27.46 3.59 -12.50
CA SER A 494 -26.89 4.08 -11.24
C SER A 494 -27.61 3.48 -10.04
N ARG A 495 -26.87 3.06 -9.00
CA ARG A 495 -27.44 2.47 -7.77
C ARG A 495 -27.22 3.39 -6.57
N SER A 496 -28.29 3.75 -5.87
CA SER A 496 -28.20 4.53 -4.61
C SER A 496 -27.76 3.69 -3.41
N ASN A 497 -27.85 2.36 -3.50
CA ASN A 497 -27.36 1.42 -2.50
C ASN A 497 -26.45 0.37 -3.16
N LEU A 498 -25.29 0.13 -2.55
CA LEU A 498 -24.25 -0.78 -3.01
C LEU A 498 -24.32 -2.17 -2.36
N ASP A 499 -25.32 -2.44 -1.51
CA ASP A 499 -25.51 -3.77 -0.92
C ASP A 499 -25.77 -4.83 -2.01
N LEU A 500 -25.64 -6.11 -1.65
CA LEU A 500 -26.15 -7.19 -2.50
C LEU A 500 -27.66 -6.98 -2.77
N PRO A 501 -28.12 -7.07 -4.03
CA PRO A 501 -29.52 -6.85 -4.37
C PRO A 501 -30.48 -7.81 -3.66
N GLY A 502 -31.62 -7.27 -3.21
CA GLY A 502 -32.69 -8.04 -2.58
C GLY A 502 -32.24 -8.78 -1.33
N LEU A 503 -32.77 -9.99 -1.15
CA LEU A 503 -32.53 -10.86 0.01
C LEU A 503 -31.31 -11.77 -0.17
N GLN A 504 -30.42 -11.52 -1.13
CA GLN A 504 -29.26 -12.38 -1.40
C GLN A 504 -28.33 -12.53 -0.18
N THR A 505 -28.14 -11.46 0.61
CA THR A 505 -27.37 -11.55 1.87
C THR A 505 -28.04 -12.50 2.86
N ASP A 506 -29.36 -12.51 2.94
CA ASP A 506 -30.12 -13.38 3.84
C ASP A 506 -30.12 -14.83 3.35
N LEU A 507 -30.14 -15.08 2.04
CA LEU A 507 -29.88 -16.41 1.48
C LEU A 507 -28.51 -16.93 1.92
N ILE A 508 -27.45 -16.12 1.79
CA ILE A 508 -26.10 -16.51 2.22
C ILE A 508 -26.06 -16.79 3.73
N LYS A 509 -26.76 -15.99 4.56
CA LYS A 509 -26.91 -16.27 6.00
C LYS A 509 -27.53 -17.64 6.26
N GLN A 510 -28.59 -17.99 5.55
CA GLN A 510 -29.23 -19.30 5.70
C GLN A 510 -28.28 -20.44 5.31
N ILE A 511 -27.50 -20.28 4.23
CA ILE A 511 -26.48 -21.27 3.85
C ILE A 511 -25.36 -21.35 4.89
N HIS A 512 -24.89 -20.22 5.41
CA HIS A 512 -23.90 -20.17 6.49
C HIS A 512 -24.37 -20.91 7.75
N ASN A 513 -25.63 -20.73 8.15
CA ASN A 513 -26.22 -21.36 9.33
C ASN A 513 -26.31 -22.89 9.24
N THR A 514 -26.17 -23.48 8.05
CA THR A 514 -26.09 -24.95 7.91
C THR A 514 -24.79 -25.54 8.46
N GLY A 515 -23.75 -24.72 8.65
CA GLY A 515 -22.40 -25.17 9.03
C GLY A 515 -21.69 -25.98 7.94
N ARG A 516 -22.26 -26.07 6.73
CA ARG A 516 -21.68 -26.78 5.58
C ARG A 516 -20.60 -25.94 4.91
N ARG A 517 -19.65 -26.62 4.25
CA ARG A 517 -18.58 -25.95 3.50
C ARG A 517 -19.17 -25.27 2.27
N TYR A 518 -18.99 -23.96 2.15
CA TYR A 518 -19.47 -23.20 1.00
C TYR A 518 -18.44 -22.18 0.51
N ALA A 519 -18.63 -21.63 -0.68
CA ALA A 519 -17.93 -20.44 -1.17
C ALA A 519 -18.91 -19.50 -1.86
N VAL A 520 -18.71 -18.19 -1.71
CA VAL A 520 -19.49 -17.17 -2.44
C VAL A 520 -18.72 -16.78 -3.70
N VAL A 521 -19.41 -16.84 -4.84
CA VAL A 521 -18.92 -16.34 -6.12
C VAL A 521 -19.69 -15.08 -6.44
N LEU A 522 -19.00 -13.95 -6.44
CA LEU A 522 -19.57 -12.64 -6.72
C LEU A 522 -19.49 -12.33 -8.21
N MET A 523 -20.60 -11.90 -8.79
CA MET A 523 -20.74 -11.50 -10.19
C MET A 523 -21.41 -10.13 -10.25
N ASN A 524 -20.65 -9.08 -10.53
CA ASN A 524 -21.14 -7.69 -10.46
C ASN A 524 -20.33 -6.74 -11.37
N GLY A 525 -20.91 -5.58 -11.66
CA GLY A 525 -20.28 -4.56 -12.51
C GLY A 525 -19.51 -3.48 -11.74
N ARG A 526 -19.62 -3.46 -10.41
CA ARG A 526 -19.08 -2.42 -9.52
C ARG A 526 -18.64 -3.00 -8.17
N PRO A 527 -17.87 -2.24 -7.37
CA PRO A 527 -17.70 -2.53 -5.95
C PRO A 527 -19.03 -2.56 -5.19
N LEU A 528 -19.17 -3.53 -4.29
CA LEU A 528 -20.36 -3.74 -3.45
C LEU A 528 -20.04 -3.59 -1.95
N THR A 529 -21.05 -3.26 -1.14
CA THR A 529 -20.97 -3.24 0.32
C THR A 529 -21.43 -4.59 0.86
N ILE A 530 -20.45 -5.45 1.19
CA ILE A 530 -20.68 -6.87 1.52
C ILE A 530 -20.20 -7.25 2.91
N ASN A 531 -20.21 -6.33 3.87
CA ASN A 531 -19.54 -6.48 5.17
C ASN A 531 -19.87 -7.81 5.88
N TRP A 532 -21.16 -8.17 5.98
CA TRP A 532 -21.55 -9.42 6.63
C TRP A 532 -21.01 -10.65 5.90
N VAL A 533 -21.09 -10.68 4.57
CA VAL A 533 -20.54 -11.76 3.74
C VAL A 533 -19.02 -11.82 3.88
N ALA A 534 -18.36 -10.66 3.79
CA ALA A 534 -16.92 -10.52 3.98
C ALA A 534 -16.44 -11.03 5.33
N ASP A 535 -17.21 -10.86 6.40
CA ASP A 535 -16.87 -11.27 7.77
C ASP A 535 -17.19 -12.75 8.07
N ASN A 536 -18.19 -13.35 7.41
CA ASN A 536 -18.76 -14.65 7.79
C ASN A 536 -18.62 -15.75 6.72
N SER A 537 -18.26 -15.41 5.48
CA SER A 537 -18.06 -16.41 4.43
C SER A 537 -16.65 -16.97 4.42
N PRO A 538 -16.47 -18.30 4.37
CA PRO A 538 -15.16 -18.94 4.45
C PRO A 538 -14.34 -18.70 3.17
N ALA A 539 -14.97 -18.47 2.02
CA ALA A 539 -14.30 -18.03 0.81
C ALA A 539 -15.19 -17.12 -0.04
N ILE A 540 -14.57 -16.12 -0.67
CA ILE A 540 -15.23 -15.17 -1.57
C ILE A 540 -14.36 -14.99 -2.81
N LEU A 541 -14.90 -15.30 -3.98
CA LEU A 541 -14.27 -15.09 -5.27
C LEU A 541 -15.04 -14.01 -6.05
N GLU A 542 -14.42 -12.87 -6.29
CA GLU A 542 -14.94 -11.82 -7.18
C GLU A 542 -14.59 -12.18 -8.62
N THR A 543 -15.64 -12.32 -9.45
CA THR A 543 -15.53 -12.77 -10.83
C THR A 543 -15.97 -11.73 -11.85
N TRP A 544 -16.55 -10.62 -11.38
CA TRP A 544 -17.19 -9.59 -12.18
C TRP A 544 -18.20 -10.24 -13.14
N PHE A 545 -18.45 -9.63 -14.30
CA PHE A 545 -19.03 -10.34 -15.44
C PHE A 545 -17.89 -10.81 -16.36
N ALA A 546 -17.72 -12.13 -16.49
CA ALA A 546 -16.53 -12.72 -17.12
C ALA A 546 -16.70 -13.10 -18.61
N GLY A 547 -17.83 -12.77 -19.22
CA GLY A 547 -18.09 -12.96 -20.65
C GLY A 547 -18.45 -14.39 -21.03
N THR A 548 -18.20 -14.75 -22.29
CA THR A 548 -18.66 -16.00 -22.92
C THR A 548 -18.20 -17.26 -22.18
N MET A 549 -16.99 -17.22 -21.60
CA MET A 549 -16.33 -18.35 -20.96
C MET A 549 -16.31 -18.25 -19.42
N ALA A 550 -17.23 -17.48 -18.83
CA ALA A 550 -17.32 -17.28 -17.38
C ALA A 550 -17.41 -18.60 -16.60
N GLY A 551 -18.38 -19.47 -16.91
CA GLY A 551 -18.57 -20.73 -16.20
C GLY A 551 -17.32 -21.62 -16.17
N PRO A 552 -16.69 -21.93 -17.32
CA PRO A 552 -15.45 -22.69 -17.36
C PRO A 552 -14.31 -22.09 -16.54
N ALA A 553 -14.09 -20.77 -16.63
CA ALA A 553 -13.05 -20.10 -15.85
C ALA A 553 -13.32 -20.19 -14.34
N ILE A 554 -14.58 -19.98 -13.93
CA ILE A 554 -14.99 -20.04 -12.51
C ILE A 554 -14.81 -21.46 -11.99
N ALA A 555 -15.27 -22.47 -12.73
CA ALA A 555 -15.12 -23.88 -12.35
C ALA A 555 -13.64 -24.28 -12.23
N ASP A 556 -12.78 -23.84 -13.15
CA ASP A 556 -11.34 -24.12 -13.09
C ASP A 556 -10.69 -23.46 -11.88
N THR A 557 -11.12 -22.25 -11.52
CA THR A 557 -10.61 -21.55 -10.33
C THR A 557 -11.08 -22.23 -9.05
N LEU A 558 -12.38 -22.48 -8.90
CA LEU A 558 -12.96 -23.11 -7.71
C LEU A 558 -12.38 -24.50 -7.40
N PHE A 559 -11.91 -25.23 -8.40
CA PHE A 559 -11.33 -26.57 -8.26
C PHE A 559 -9.81 -26.63 -8.47
N GLY A 560 -9.15 -25.47 -8.55
CA GLY A 560 -7.68 -25.34 -8.50
C GLY A 560 -6.96 -25.70 -9.79
N ASP A 561 -7.65 -25.77 -10.92
CA ASP A 561 -7.02 -25.85 -12.25
C ASP A 561 -6.48 -24.48 -12.70
N ALA A 562 -7.08 -23.40 -12.19
CA ALA A 562 -6.56 -22.04 -12.26
C ALA A 562 -6.32 -21.50 -10.84
N VAL A 563 -5.24 -20.73 -10.67
CA VAL A 563 -4.89 -20.08 -9.40
C VAL A 563 -5.24 -18.60 -9.50
N PRO A 564 -6.11 -18.07 -8.62
CA PRO A 564 -6.46 -16.65 -8.67
C PRO A 564 -5.23 -15.81 -8.33
N GLY A 565 -5.05 -14.75 -9.11
CA GLY A 565 -3.97 -13.77 -8.97
C GLY A 565 -4.37 -12.37 -9.42
N GLY A 566 -5.67 -12.12 -9.63
CA GLY A 566 -6.20 -10.80 -9.90
C GLY A 566 -6.16 -9.93 -8.63
N LYS A 567 -6.10 -8.62 -8.83
CA LYS A 567 -6.09 -7.59 -7.78
C LYS A 567 -7.13 -6.52 -8.08
N LEU A 568 -7.83 -6.03 -7.06
CA LEU A 568 -8.85 -5.00 -7.20
C LEU A 568 -8.30 -3.72 -7.88
N PRO A 569 -8.86 -3.27 -9.01
CA PRO A 569 -8.49 -2.00 -9.63
C PRO A 569 -9.25 -0.81 -9.02
N VAL A 570 -10.13 -1.08 -8.06
CA VAL A 570 -11.00 -0.11 -7.39
C VAL A 570 -11.27 -0.56 -5.95
N THR A 571 -11.37 0.41 -5.05
CA THR A 571 -11.62 0.21 -3.63
C THR A 571 -13.06 -0.26 -3.37
N PHE A 572 -13.24 -1.25 -2.49
CA PHE A 572 -14.55 -1.67 -2.01
C PHE A 572 -14.92 -0.91 -0.73
N PRO A 573 -16.00 -0.11 -0.74
CA PRO A 573 -16.45 0.61 0.45
C PRO A 573 -17.10 -0.34 1.48
N ARG A 574 -17.13 0.10 2.74
CA ARG A 574 -17.90 -0.55 3.83
C ARG A 574 -19.36 -0.12 3.87
N SER A 575 -19.68 1.01 3.26
CA SER A 575 -21.03 1.58 3.16
C SER A 575 -21.06 2.60 2.02
N THR A 576 -22.22 2.78 1.39
CA THR A 576 -22.44 3.86 0.42
C THR A 576 -22.12 5.25 1.01
N GLY A 577 -22.27 5.43 2.33
CA GLY A 577 -21.93 6.69 3.02
C GLY A 577 -20.44 7.05 3.03
N GLN A 578 -19.55 6.11 2.68
CA GLN A 578 -18.12 6.39 2.51
C GLN A 578 -17.77 6.96 1.14
N VAL A 579 -18.68 6.93 0.18
CA VAL A 579 -18.38 7.30 -1.20
C VAL A 579 -18.27 8.83 -1.33
N PRO A 580 -17.18 9.35 -1.93
CA PRO A 580 -16.06 8.63 -2.53
C PRO A 580 -14.98 8.19 -1.51
N ILE A 581 -14.54 6.93 -1.63
CA ILE A 581 -13.37 6.37 -0.93
C ILE A 581 -12.40 5.79 -1.97
N TYR A 582 -11.12 6.17 -1.90
CA TYR A 582 -10.08 5.79 -2.87
C TYR A 582 -8.69 5.91 -2.22
N TYR A 583 -7.72 5.11 -2.69
CA TYR A 583 -6.42 4.97 -1.99
C TYR A 583 -5.51 6.20 -2.12
N ASN A 584 -5.52 6.88 -3.27
CA ASN A 584 -4.70 8.06 -3.55
C ASN A 584 -5.38 9.36 -3.10
N HIS A 585 -5.89 9.35 -1.87
CA HIS A 585 -6.47 10.52 -1.21
C HIS A 585 -5.38 11.47 -0.67
N LYS A 586 -5.72 12.73 -0.44
CA LYS A 586 -4.84 13.69 0.24
C LYS A 586 -4.86 13.43 1.76
N ASN A 587 -3.81 13.83 2.47
CA ASN A 587 -3.68 13.56 3.91
C ASN A 587 -4.64 14.39 4.80
N THR A 588 -5.14 15.53 4.28
CA THR A 588 -5.85 16.58 5.04
C THR A 588 -4.98 17.26 6.11
N GLY A 589 -5.47 18.33 6.73
CA GLY A 589 -4.80 18.97 7.88
C GLY A 589 -4.98 18.23 9.21
N ARG A 590 -5.87 17.22 9.26
CA ARG A 590 -6.19 16.43 10.45
C ARG A 590 -6.40 14.97 10.05
N PRO A 591 -5.34 14.24 9.67
CA PRO A 591 -5.43 12.88 9.16
C PRO A 591 -6.12 11.95 10.15
N TYR A 592 -6.75 10.89 9.64
CA TYR A 592 -7.44 9.88 10.45
C TYR A 592 -6.51 9.30 11.53
N LYS A 593 -6.98 9.35 12.78
CA LYS A 593 -6.43 8.59 13.89
C LYS A 593 -7.58 8.05 14.73
N ASP A 594 -7.56 6.74 14.96
CA ASP A 594 -8.70 6.03 15.53
C ASP A 594 -9.10 6.54 16.94
N SER A 595 -8.11 6.81 17.77
CA SER A 595 -8.30 7.26 19.16
C SER A 595 -8.54 8.77 19.35
N GLU A 596 -8.44 9.59 18.29
CA GLU A 596 -8.55 11.05 18.39
C GLU A 596 -9.86 11.59 17.78
N LYS A 597 -10.66 12.32 18.57
CA LYS A 597 -11.96 12.86 18.14
C LYS A 597 -11.88 13.82 16.95
N TYR A 598 -10.93 14.77 16.98
CA TYR A 598 -10.84 15.84 15.99
C TYR A 598 -9.94 15.47 14.80
N THR A 599 -10.25 14.35 14.16
CA THR A 599 -9.60 13.89 12.92
C THR A 599 -10.65 13.74 11.81
N SER A 600 -10.21 13.71 10.55
CA SER A 600 -11.10 13.55 9.40
C SER A 600 -11.61 12.10 9.35
N LYS A 601 -12.74 11.83 10.03
CA LYS A 601 -13.35 10.50 10.13
C LYS A 601 -14.85 10.52 10.35
N TYR A 602 -15.49 9.38 10.11
CA TYR A 602 -16.89 9.14 10.44
C TYR A 602 -17.06 8.81 11.93
N LEU A 603 -18.27 9.01 12.47
CA LEU A 603 -18.60 8.72 13.87
C LEU A 603 -19.01 7.25 14.09
N ASP A 604 -19.54 6.63 13.05
CA ASP A 604 -20.33 5.41 13.06
C ASP A 604 -19.70 4.29 12.20
N LEU A 605 -18.56 4.56 11.56
CA LEU A 605 -17.91 3.64 10.65
C LEU A 605 -16.38 3.84 10.65
N PRO A 606 -15.58 2.76 10.61
CA PRO A 606 -14.14 2.87 10.38
C PRO A 606 -13.84 3.58 9.06
N ASN A 607 -12.79 4.41 9.03
CA ASN A 607 -12.37 5.10 7.80
C ASN A 607 -11.71 4.19 6.76
N THR A 608 -11.34 2.96 7.13
CA THR A 608 -10.72 2.03 6.18
C THR A 608 -11.76 1.55 5.16
N PRO A 609 -11.33 1.19 3.93
CA PRO A 609 -12.19 0.44 3.03
C PRO A 609 -12.45 -0.98 3.58
N LEU A 610 -13.40 -1.68 2.95
CA LEU A 610 -13.61 -3.11 3.18
C LEU A 610 -12.48 -3.90 2.52
N PHE A 611 -12.20 -3.61 1.24
CA PHE A 611 -11.02 -4.09 0.54
C PHE A 611 -10.33 -2.92 -0.18
N PRO A 612 -9.03 -2.68 0.05
CA PRO A 612 -8.33 -1.55 -0.55
C PRO A 612 -7.98 -1.80 -2.03
N PHE A 613 -7.67 -0.72 -2.76
CA PHE A 613 -7.06 -0.80 -4.09
C PHE A 613 -5.86 -1.74 -4.12
N GLY A 614 -5.73 -2.53 -5.17
CA GLY A 614 -4.66 -3.49 -5.38
C GLY A 614 -4.75 -4.75 -4.51
N PHE A 615 -5.82 -4.95 -3.74
CA PHE A 615 -5.99 -6.15 -2.89
C PHE A 615 -6.42 -7.38 -3.71
N GLY A 616 -5.96 -8.56 -3.30
CA GLY A 616 -6.38 -9.84 -3.83
C GLY A 616 -5.50 -10.96 -3.32
N LEU A 617 -6.11 -12.04 -2.85
CA LEU A 617 -5.41 -13.21 -2.33
C LEU A 617 -5.04 -14.17 -3.47
N SER A 618 -4.24 -15.17 -3.13
CA SER A 618 -3.95 -16.32 -3.99
C SER A 618 -4.15 -17.62 -3.20
N TYR A 619 -4.16 -18.75 -3.88
CA TYR A 619 -4.09 -20.06 -3.23
C TYR A 619 -2.68 -20.38 -2.71
N THR A 620 -1.68 -19.61 -3.13
CA THR A 620 -0.33 -19.60 -2.55
C THR A 620 -0.06 -18.30 -1.80
N THR A 621 1.11 -18.18 -1.15
CA THR A 621 1.54 -16.98 -0.43
C THR A 621 2.82 -16.42 -1.04
N PHE A 622 2.92 -15.09 -1.07
CA PHE A 622 4.10 -14.39 -1.58
C PHE A 622 4.71 -13.50 -0.51
N LYS A 623 6.04 -13.51 -0.43
CA LYS A 623 6.83 -12.66 0.47
C LYS A 623 7.68 -11.70 -0.34
N LEU A 624 7.55 -10.41 -0.03
CA LEU A 624 8.43 -9.36 -0.55
C LEU A 624 9.55 -9.12 0.47
N SER A 625 10.79 -8.97 0.00
CA SER A 625 11.95 -8.68 0.84
C SER A 625 13.01 -7.87 0.08
N ASN A 626 14.07 -7.43 0.78
CA ASN A 626 15.25 -6.81 0.17
C ASN A 626 14.96 -5.61 -0.76
N LEU A 627 14.04 -4.72 -0.36
CA LEU A 627 13.83 -3.45 -1.07
C LEU A 627 15.12 -2.63 -1.06
N ARG A 628 15.65 -2.31 -2.23
CA ARG A 628 16.91 -1.59 -2.43
C ARG A 628 16.75 -0.50 -3.48
N LEU A 629 17.24 0.68 -3.15
CA LEU A 629 17.37 1.79 -4.09
C LEU A 629 18.83 1.90 -4.53
N ASP A 630 19.08 2.08 -5.82
CA ASP A 630 20.45 2.26 -6.30
C ASP A 630 21.04 3.63 -5.91
N LYS A 631 20.17 4.61 -5.63
CA LYS A 631 20.50 5.95 -5.15
C LYS A 631 19.50 6.40 -4.07
N LEU A 632 19.97 7.19 -3.11
CA LEU A 632 19.09 7.87 -2.14
C LEU A 632 18.91 9.36 -2.44
N LYS A 633 19.64 9.88 -3.43
CA LYS A 633 19.52 11.24 -3.94
C LYS A 633 19.55 11.20 -5.46
N ILE A 634 18.61 11.87 -6.11
CA ILE A 634 18.55 12.00 -7.57
C ILE A 634 18.35 13.46 -7.95
N ARG A 635 18.85 13.85 -9.13
CA ARG A 635 18.41 15.08 -9.79
C ARG A 635 17.11 14.80 -10.58
N PRO A 636 16.28 15.83 -10.87
CA PRO A 636 15.02 15.67 -11.62
C PRO A 636 15.11 14.88 -12.94
N GLY A 637 16.27 14.93 -13.63
CA GLY A 637 16.49 14.20 -14.89
C GLY A 637 17.07 12.78 -14.74
N GLU A 638 17.37 12.32 -13.53
CA GLU A 638 17.95 11.00 -13.31
C GLU A 638 16.89 9.93 -13.07
N THR A 639 17.19 8.70 -13.47
CA THR A 639 16.40 7.52 -13.15
C THR A 639 16.82 6.96 -11.78
N LEU A 640 15.83 6.63 -10.95
CA LEU A 640 15.98 5.86 -9.73
C LEU A 640 15.59 4.40 -10.01
N ARG A 641 16.48 3.46 -9.66
CA ARG A 641 16.21 2.02 -9.78
C ARG A 641 15.83 1.44 -8.44
N VAL A 642 14.70 0.74 -8.42
CA VAL A 642 14.07 0.18 -7.24
C VAL A 642 14.03 -1.33 -7.41
N ASN A 643 14.79 -2.05 -6.59
CA ASN A 643 14.88 -3.50 -6.63
C ASN A 643 14.15 -4.12 -5.44
N VAL A 644 13.42 -5.21 -5.66
CA VAL A 644 12.74 -5.98 -4.61
C VAL A 644 12.82 -7.47 -4.93
N THR A 645 13.05 -8.31 -3.91
CA THR A 645 12.96 -9.76 -4.06
C THR A 645 11.55 -10.23 -3.75
N VAL A 646 11.00 -11.08 -4.61
CA VAL A 646 9.70 -11.74 -4.43
C VAL A 646 9.90 -13.23 -4.38
N GLU A 647 9.29 -13.87 -3.39
CA GLU A 647 9.35 -15.31 -3.18
C GLU A 647 7.94 -15.87 -3.08
N ASN A 648 7.68 -16.99 -3.76
CA ASN A 648 6.49 -17.80 -3.49
C ASN A 648 6.79 -18.72 -2.30
N THR A 649 6.18 -18.43 -1.15
CA THR A 649 6.37 -19.15 0.11
C THR A 649 5.34 -20.25 0.36
N GLY A 650 4.38 -20.44 -0.55
CA GLY A 650 3.37 -21.49 -0.41
C GLY A 650 3.69 -22.75 -1.20
N ASP A 651 2.70 -23.65 -1.24
CA ASP A 651 2.88 -25.04 -1.69
C ASP A 651 2.57 -25.24 -3.18
N ILE A 652 2.04 -24.22 -3.87
CA ILE A 652 1.65 -24.31 -5.29
C ILE A 652 2.15 -23.11 -6.09
N ALA A 653 2.29 -23.28 -7.39
CA ALA A 653 2.65 -22.18 -8.29
C ALA A 653 1.48 -21.18 -8.41
N GLY A 654 1.81 -19.91 -8.63
CA GLY A 654 0.79 -18.87 -8.75
C GLY A 654 1.35 -17.57 -9.28
N ASP A 655 0.43 -16.65 -9.59
CA ASP A 655 0.76 -15.29 -9.99
C ASP A 655 0.67 -14.31 -8.80
N GLU A 656 1.55 -13.31 -8.78
CA GLU A 656 1.48 -12.15 -7.89
C GLU A 656 1.67 -10.86 -8.70
N VAL A 657 1.01 -9.79 -8.27
CA VAL A 657 1.16 -8.44 -8.81
C VAL A 657 1.86 -7.57 -7.77
N VAL A 658 3.14 -7.31 -8.00
CA VAL A 658 3.94 -6.40 -7.16
C VAL A 658 3.70 -4.97 -7.61
N GLN A 659 3.37 -4.11 -6.66
CA GLN A 659 2.89 -2.75 -6.87
C GLN A 659 3.86 -1.76 -6.21
N LEU A 660 4.24 -0.72 -6.95
CA LEU A 660 5.12 0.35 -6.51
C LEU A 660 4.34 1.66 -6.42
N TYR A 661 4.39 2.27 -5.24
CA TYR A 661 3.76 3.54 -4.94
C TYR A 661 4.81 4.57 -4.51
N ILE A 662 4.52 5.85 -4.76
CA ILE A 662 5.29 6.98 -4.23
C ILE A 662 4.41 7.88 -3.36
N HIS A 663 5.04 8.63 -2.47
CA HIS A 663 4.47 9.78 -1.78
C HIS A 663 5.48 10.92 -1.82
N ASP A 664 5.09 12.04 -2.42
CA ASP A 664 5.84 13.29 -2.34
C ASP A 664 5.43 14.00 -1.03
N VAL A 665 6.34 14.03 -0.06
CA VAL A 665 6.04 14.34 1.34
C VAL A 665 5.65 15.80 1.53
N ALA A 666 6.31 16.70 0.79
CA ALA A 666 6.12 18.13 0.90
C ALA A 666 6.37 18.81 -0.44
N ALA A 667 5.33 19.45 -0.96
CA ALA A 667 5.34 20.16 -2.23
C ALA A 667 4.53 21.46 -2.12
N SER A 668 4.60 22.31 -3.16
CA SER A 668 3.86 23.57 -3.25
C SER A 668 2.34 23.40 -3.23
N VAL A 669 1.86 22.18 -3.51
CA VAL A 669 0.47 21.77 -3.39
C VAL A 669 0.38 20.43 -2.68
N THR A 670 -0.75 20.16 -2.02
CA THR A 670 -0.92 18.90 -1.31
C THR A 670 -0.85 17.70 -2.26
N ARG A 671 -0.05 16.69 -1.92
CA ARG A 671 0.12 15.47 -2.71
C ARG A 671 -0.63 14.29 -2.07
N PRO A 672 -1.06 13.29 -2.86
CA PRO A 672 -1.72 12.10 -2.32
C PRO A 672 -0.81 11.29 -1.41
N VAL A 673 -1.38 10.62 -0.41
CA VAL A 673 -0.61 9.80 0.56
C VAL A 673 0.10 8.60 -0.09
N ARG A 674 -0.40 8.13 -1.24
CA ARG A 674 0.21 7.14 -2.12
C ARG A 674 -0.27 7.36 -3.54
N GLU A 675 0.61 7.17 -4.51
CA GLU A 675 0.26 7.13 -5.94
C GLU A 675 1.00 5.98 -6.62
N LEU A 676 0.27 5.15 -7.36
CA LEU A 676 0.83 4.05 -8.14
C LEU A 676 1.71 4.62 -9.25
N ARG A 677 2.92 4.07 -9.38
CA ARG A 677 3.90 4.43 -10.43
C ARG A 677 4.52 3.22 -11.11
N GLY A 678 4.20 2.02 -10.65
CA GLY A 678 4.64 0.81 -11.33
C GLY A 678 3.93 -0.42 -10.81
N PHE A 679 3.81 -1.42 -11.67
CA PHE A 679 3.44 -2.77 -11.26
C PHE A 679 4.11 -3.82 -12.14
N ARG A 680 4.25 -5.04 -11.61
CA ARG A 680 4.72 -6.22 -12.34
C ARG A 680 3.91 -7.42 -11.90
N ARG A 681 3.23 -8.07 -12.85
CA ARG A 681 2.65 -9.39 -12.67
C ARG A 681 3.71 -10.45 -12.96
N ILE A 682 3.93 -11.38 -12.04
CA ILE A 682 4.92 -12.45 -12.14
C ILE A 682 4.32 -13.80 -11.79
N HIS A 683 4.87 -14.85 -12.37
CA HIS A 683 4.52 -16.24 -12.06
C HIS A 683 5.70 -16.91 -11.36
N LEU A 684 5.46 -17.57 -10.23
CA LEU A 684 6.51 -18.26 -9.47
C LEU A 684 6.06 -19.64 -9.03
N LYS A 685 6.96 -20.63 -9.14
CA LYS A 685 6.81 -21.97 -8.55
C LYS A 685 7.02 -21.93 -7.03
N PRO A 686 6.57 -22.95 -6.27
CA PRO A 686 6.85 -23.06 -4.83
C PRO A 686 8.34 -22.91 -4.51
N GLY A 687 8.67 -22.02 -3.58
CA GLY A 687 10.05 -21.72 -3.16
C GLY A 687 10.88 -20.91 -4.15
N GLU A 688 10.35 -20.60 -5.35
CA GLU A 688 11.06 -19.79 -6.34
C GLU A 688 11.16 -18.33 -5.86
N LYS A 689 12.35 -17.75 -6.04
CA LYS A 689 12.65 -16.35 -5.72
C LYS A 689 13.12 -15.64 -6.97
N THR A 690 12.63 -14.42 -7.19
CA THR A 690 13.07 -13.56 -8.28
C THR A 690 13.30 -12.13 -7.78
N GLU A 691 14.21 -11.41 -8.42
CA GLU A 691 14.42 -9.98 -8.17
C GLU A 691 13.71 -9.17 -9.26
N LEU A 692 12.92 -8.18 -8.85
CA LEU A 692 12.21 -7.27 -9.74
C LEU A 692 12.83 -5.88 -9.66
N GLU A 693 13.02 -5.27 -10.82
CA GLU A 693 13.47 -3.89 -10.96
C GLU A 693 12.34 -3.01 -11.49
N PHE A 694 12.14 -1.86 -10.83
CA PHE A 694 11.34 -0.76 -11.33
C PHE A 694 12.23 0.46 -11.58
N ASN A 695 11.95 1.16 -12.68
CA ASN A 695 12.66 2.37 -13.08
C ASN A 695 11.72 3.56 -12.93
N LEU A 696 12.01 4.43 -11.97
CA LEU A 696 11.32 5.69 -11.79
C LEU A 696 12.12 6.80 -12.47
N THR A 697 11.49 7.49 -13.40
CA THR A 697 12.04 8.63 -14.13
C THR A 697 11.48 9.94 -13.59
N GLY A 698 12.05 11.08 -14.00
CA GLY A 698 11.50 12.39 -13.64
C GLY A 698 10.01 12.53 -13.95
N LYS A 699 9.55 12.01 -15.09
CA LYS A 699 8.12 12.02 -15.47
C LYS A 699 7.22 11.30 -14.48
N ASP A 700 7.72 10.28 -13.78
CA ASP A 700 6.95 9.56 -12.77
C ASP A 700 6.80 10.36 -11.46
N LEU A 701 7.63 11.39 -11.28
CA LEU A 701 7.62 12.29 -10.12
C LEU A 701 6.98 13.65 -10.42
N GLU A 702 6.71 13.95 -11.70
CA GLU A 702 6.10 15.21 -12.13
C GLU A 702 4.66 15.35 -11.65
N PHE A 703 4.29 16.57 -11.24
CA PHE A 703 2.90 16.96 -11.03
C PHE A 703 2.68 18.40 -11.54
N PRO A 704 1.43 18.84 -11.78
CA PRO A 704 1.16 20.23 -12.14
C PRO A 704 1.49 21.15 -10.96
N GLY A 705 2.40 22.11 -11.12
CA GLY A 705 2.73 23.11 -10.10
C GLY A 705 1.60 24.10 -9.86
N CYS A 706 1.86 25.16 -9.07
CA CYS A 706 0.88 26.22 -8.81
C CYS A 706 0.40 26.94 -10.08
N ASP A 707 1.22 26.98 -11.14
CA ASP A 707 0.92 27.60 -12.45
C ASP A 707 0.38 26.59 -13.49
N MET A 708 -0.02 25.38 -13.07
CA MET A 708 -0.48 24.27 -13.91
C MET A 708 0.56 23.68 -14.88
N LYS A 709 1.84 24.07 -14.78
CA LYS A 709 2.91 23.44 -15.57
C LYS A 709 3.48 22.22 -14.87
N PRO A 710 3.93 21.18 -15.59
CA PRO A 710 4.62 20.06 -14.98
C PRO A 710 5.89 20.53 -14.25
N VAL A 711 6.04 20.10 -13.00
CA VAL A 711 7.20 20.39 -12.15
C VAL A 711 7.59 19.17 -11.34
N ILE A 712 8.88 19.09 -11.01
CA ILE A 712 9.43 18.19 -9.98
C ILE A 712 10.10 19.09 -8.96
N GLU A 713 9.65 19.05 -7.73
CA GLU A 713 10.21 19.87 -6.66
C GLU A 713 11.30 19.11 -5.89
N PRO A 714 12.41 19.75 -5.52
CA PRO A 714 13.38 19.15 -4.61
C PRO A 714 12.72 18.88 -3.25
N GLY A 715 12.89 17.68 -2.73
CA GLY A 715 12.16 17.25 -1.54
C GLY A 715 12.37 15.79 -1.20
N GLU A 716 11.74 15.36 -0.11
CA GLU A 716 11.70 13.98 0.32
C GLU A 716 10.56 13.23 -0.39
N PHE A 717 10.87 12.03 -0.87
CA PHE A 717 9.91 11.12 -1.45
C PHE A 717 9.96 9.79 -0.70
N GLU A 718 8.81 9.32 -0.25
CA GLU A 718 8.65 7.95 0.24
C GLU A 718 8.30 7.03 -0.92
N ILE A 719 8.85 5.82 -0.89
CA ILE A 719 8.53 4.76 -1.84
C ILE A 719 8.00 3.55 -1.09
N PHE A 720 6.94 2.94 -1.62
CA PHE A 720 6.35 1.73 -1.08
C PHE A 720 6.29 0.65 -2.14
N VAL A 721 6.63 -0.58 -1.77
CA VAL A 721 6.49 -1.74 -2.64
C VAL A 721 5.74 -2.84 -1.90
N GLY A 722 4.58 -3.21 -2.42
CA GLY A 722 3.63 -4.11 -1.76
C GLY A 722 2.84 -4.97 -2.73
N ASN A 723 1.92 -5.76 -2.19
CA ASN A 723 0.95 -6.58 -2.93
C ASN A 723 -0.48 -6.01 -2.86
N SER A 724 -0.64 -4.81 -2.29
CA SER A 724 -1.82 -3.95 -2.30
C SER A 724 -1.41 -2.50 -1.99
N SER A 725 -2.34 -1.55 -2.06
CA SER A 725 -2.10 -0.17 -1.63
C SER A 725 -1.90 0.01 -0.13
N VAL A 726 -2.13 -1.03 0.69
CA VAL A 726 -1.95 -1.00 2.14
C VAL A 726 -0.74 -1.86 2.53
N GLY A 727 0.08 -1.35 3.46
CA GLY A 727 1.29 -2.04 3.92
C GLY A 727 2.43 -2.00 2.91
N GLY A 728 3.24 -3.06 2.87
CA GLY A 728 4.41 -3.21 1.99
C GLY A 728 5.75 -2.82 2.64
N LEU A 729 6.82 -2.97 1.86
CA LEU A 729 8.16 -2.47 2.19
C LEU A 729 8.23 -0.97 1.88
N GLY A 730 8.99 -0.22 2.66
CA GLY A 730 9.16 1.23 2.50
C GLY A 730 10.62 1.63 2.39
N SER A 731 10.90 2.70 1.65
CA SER A 731 12.18 3.40 1.66
C SER A 731 11.96 4.90 1.40
N ILE A 732 13.03 5.70 1.53
CA ILE A 732 13.00 7.14 1.35
C ILE A 732 14.17 7.53 0.44
N PHE A 733 13.92 8.42 -0.52
CA PHE A 733 14.94 9.08 -1.31
C PHE A 733 14.63 10.57 -1.45
N HIS A 734 15.60 11.34 -1.93
CA HIS A 734 15.45 12.78 -2.09
C HIS A 734 15.67 13.20 -3.54
N VAL A 735 14.82 14.11 -4.03
CA VAL A 735 15.12 14.89 -5.22
C VAL A 735 15.91 16.13 -4.79
N VAL A 736 17.08 16.36 -5.36
CA VAL A 736 17.94 17.50 -5.03
C VAL A 736 17.96 18.55 -6.15
N SER A 737 18.20 19.81 -5.78
CA SER A 737 18.34 20.90 -6.76
C SER A 737 19.49 20.63 -7.74
N PRO A 738 19.37 21.08 -9.00
CA PRO A 738 20.42 20.88 -10.02
C PRO A 738 21.82 21.37 -9.60
N ASP A 739 21.86 22.44 -8.80
CA ASP A 739 23.09 23.12 -8.36
C ASP A 739 23.77 22.47 -7.15
N GLN A 740 23.13 21.49 -6.49
CA GLN A 740 23.79 20.72 -5.44
C GLN A 740 24.75 19.68 -6.03
N ALA A 741 25.96 19.61 -5.48
CA ALA A 741 26.93 18.57 -5.79
C ALA A 741 26.35 17.20 -5.40
N LEU A 742 26.09 16.34 -6.40
CA LEU A 742 25.82 14.93 -6.19
C LEU A 742 27.13 14.27 -5.73
N THR A 743 27.43 14.27 -4.44
CA THR A 743 28.40 13.31 -3.92
C THR A 743 27.80 11.93 -4.12
N SER A 744 28.39 11.12 -5.01
CA SER A 744 28.04 9.72 -5.15
C SER A 744 28.13 9.08 -3.76
N ALA A 745 27.01 8.67 -3.19
CA ALA A 745 27.03 7.69 -2.14
C ALA A 745 27.49 6.38 -2.80
N LYS A 746 28.81 6.24 -2.98
CA LYS A 746 29.42 4.92 -2.90
C LYS A 746 28.95 4.36 -1.55
N THR A 747 28.58 3.10 -1.54
CA THR A 747 28.29 2.26 -0.38
C THR A 747 29.49 2.18 0.57
N GLY A 748 29.90 3.32 1.14
CA GLY A 748 30.85 3.46 2.22
C GLY A 748 30.07 3.80 3.48
N GLN A 749 30.26 2.99 4.51
CA GLN A 749 29.57 3.06 5.79
C GLN A 749 29.56 4.48 6.37
N TYR A 750 28.42 5.17 6.29
CA TYR A 750 28.10 6.29 7.18
C TYR A 750 27.68 5.69 8.52
N PHE A 751 28.64 5.44 9.41
CA PHE A 751 28.36 5.17 10.82
C PHE A 751 28.02 6.53 11.44
N GLY A 752 26.78 6.76 11.87
CA GLY A 752 26.27 8.09 12.27
C GLY A 752 27.27 8.95 13.07
N GLU A 753 27.23 10.28 12.85
CA GLU A 753 28.12 11.23 13.54
C GLU A 753 28.05 11.05 15.06
N ALA A 754 29.20 11.12 15.73
CA ALA A 754 29.24 11.13 17.18
C ALA A 754 28.48 12.38 17.70
N PRO A 755 27.76 12.29 18.83
CA PRO A 755 27.03 13.43 19.34
C PRO A 755 28.00 14.57 19.68
N LYS A 756 27.66 15.78 19.25
CA LYS A 756 28.53 16.97 19.37
C LYS A 756 28.46 17.61 20.76
N SER A 757 27.34 17.44 21.46
CA SER A 757 27.10 17.96 22.80
C SER A 757 26.05 17.10 23.53
N PRO A 758 26.05 17.07 24.87
CA PRO A 758 24.98 16.46 25.64
C PRO A 758 23.67 17.22 25.46
N VAL A 759 22.55 16.49 25.41
CA VAL A 759 21.19 17.03 25.25
C VAL A 759 20.27 16.37 26.29
N PRO A 760 19.70 17.14 27.24
CA PRO A 760 18.82 16.59 28.27
C PRO A 760 17.57 15.95 27.67
N ALA A 761 16.94 15.01 28.39
CA ALA A 761 15.73 14.33 27.92
C ALA A 761 14.55 15.31 27.73
N ALA A 762 14.41 16.26 28.65
CA ALA A 762 13.40 17.30 28.63
C ALA A 762 13.84 18.50 29.49
N PRO A 763 13.29 19.71 29.28
CA PRO A 763 13.49 20.81 30.21
C PRO A 763 12.86 20.48 31.57
N VAL A 764 13.54 20.89 32.65
CA VAL A 764 13.06 20.73 34.04
C VAL A 764 12.92 22.10 34.71
N SER A 765 11.98 22.21 35.66
CA SER A 765 11.87 23.42 36.49
C SER A 765 13.01 23.48 37.51
N ARG A 766 13.30 24.66 38.07
CA ARG A 766 14.31 24.81 39.13
C ARG A 766 14.00 23.95 40.36
N GLU A 767 12.72 23.83 40.73
CA GLU A 767 12.29 22.99 41.85
C GLU A 767 12.51 21.50 41.54
N ASP A 768 12.26 21.07 40.29
CA ASP A 768 12.55 19.71 39.84
C ASP A 768 14.05 19.43 39.84
N GLU A 769 14.86 20.40 39.41
CA GLU A 769 16.31 20.30 39.42
C GLU A 769 16.85 20.13 40.85
N GLU A 770 16.36 20.91 41.82
CA GLU A 770 16.73 20.79 43.24
C GLU A 770 16.34 19.41 43.82
N PHE A 771 15.14 18.90 43.48
CA PHE A 771 14.71 17.57 43.89
C PHE A 771 15.57 16.46 43.27
N LEU A 772 15.84 16.54 41.96
CA LEU A 772 16.64 15.56 41.25
C LEU A 772 18.11 15.58 41.70
N GLU A 773 18.68 16.74 42.06
CA GLU A 773 20.02 16.82 42.64
C GLU A 773 20.08 16.15 44.03
N ASP A 774 19.09 16.35 44.90
CA ASP A 774 19.00 15.62 46.19
C ASP A 774 18.86 14.10 45.98
N LEU A 775 17.98 13.67 45.10
CA LEU A 775 17.80 12.25 44.75
C LEU A 775 19.10 11.65 44.20
N SER A 776 19.75 12.35 43.27
CA SER A 776 20.98 11.87 42.61
C SER A 776 22.16 11.81 43.58
N ARG A 777 22.33 12.78 44.48
CA ARG A 777 23.38 12.74 45.52
C ARG A 777 23.19 11.59 46.50
N ARG A 778 21.94 11.26 46.85
CA ARG A 778 21.63 10.12 47.72
C ARG A 778 21.92 8.80 47.00
N ALA A 779 21.50 8.68 45.74
CA ALA A 779 21.79 7.50 44.94
C ALA A 779 23.31 7.32 44.72
N PHE A 780 24.06 8.39 44.44
CA PHE A 780 25.52 8.32 44.36
C PHE A 780 26.18 7.93 45.69
N ARG A 781 25.64 8.39 46.83
CA ARG A 781 26.16 8.02 48.16
C ARG A 781 26.18 6.52 48.36
N TYR A 782 25.18 5.79 47.86
CA TYR A 782 25.17 4.33 47.90
C TYR A 782 26.40 3.76 47.19
N PHE A 783 26.65 4.18 45.95
CA PHE A 783 27.80 3.70 45.17
C PHE A 783 29.13 4.10 45.81
N TRP A 784 29.21 5.27 46.44
CA TRP A 784 30.42 5.74 47.09
C TRP A 784 30.77 4.97 48.38
N GLU A 785 29.74 4.62 49.17
CA GLU A 785 29.90 3.93 50.46
C GLU A 785 29.98 2.41 50.30
N HIS A 786 29.34 1.84 49.28
CA HIS A 786 29.19 0.39 49.09
C HIS A 786 29.92 -0.16 47.87
N SER A 787 30.87 0.59 47.30
CA SER A 787 31.87 0.04 46.37
C SER A 787 33.20 -0.12 47.09
N ASP A 788 33.80 -1.30 46.98
CA ASP A 788 35.11 -1.54 47.58
C ASP A 788 36.17 -0.69 46.88
N PRO A 789 37.03 0.06 47.61
CA PRO A 789 37.97 0.99 47.00
C PRO A 789 39.13 0.29 46.27
N GLU A 790 39.40 -0.99 46.53
CA GLU A 790 40.48 -1.76 45.90
C GLU A 790 40.00 -2.53 44.67
N THR A 791 38.84 -3.20 44.75
CA THR A 791 38.28 -3.98 43.63
C THR A 791 37.32 -3.17 42.77
N GLY A 792 36.73 -2.11 43.32
CA GLY A 792 35.66 -1.35 42.68
C GLY A 792 34.30 -2.07 42.65
N LEU A 793 34.19 -3.29 43.19
CA LEU A 793 32.97 -4.07 43.20
C LEU A 793 31.92 -3.44 44.13
N THR A 794 30.71 -3.24 43.60
CA THR A 794 29.58 -2.65 44.33
C THR A 794 28.67 -3.74 44.88
N LEU A 795 28.30 -3.63 46.16
CA LEU A 795 27.32 -4.52 46.77
C LEU A 795 26.03 -4.59 45.93
N ASP A 796 25.39 -5.75 45.92
CA ASP A 796 24.06 -5.93 45.32
C ASP A 796 23.00 -5.14 46.09
N ARG A 797 23.11 -5.14 47.41
CA ARG A 797 22.14 -4.52 48.31
C ARG A 797 22.79 -3.98 49.58
N ALA A 798 22.18 -2.95 50.16
CA ALA A 798 22.57 -2.40 51.45
C ALA A 798 21.34 -1.93 52.23
N ARG A 799 21.44 -1.87 53.57
CA ARG A 799 20.39 -1.33 54.43
C ARG A 799 20.03 0.10 54.03
N THR A 800 18.74 0.45 53.98
CA THR A 800 18.25 1.82 53.71
C THR A 800 18.80 2.85 54.71
N SER A 801 19.11 2.42 55.95
CA SER A 801 19.75 3.23 56.99
C SER A 801 21.25 3.47 56.74
N GLY A 802 21.90 2.61 55.96
CA GLY A 802 23.36 2.54 55.82
C GLY A 802 24.08 1.82 56.95
N GLU A 803 23.36 1.21 57.89
CA GLU A 803 23.97 0.39 58.93
C GLU A 803 24.65 -0.86 58.32
N PRO A 804 25.81 -1.27 58.86
CA PRO A 804 26.47 -2.49 58.42
C PRO A 804 25.60 -3.72 58.77
N PRO A 805 25.70 -4.79 57.96
CA PRO A 805 24.99 -6.04 58.24
C PRO A 805 25.35 -6.63 59.61
N ALA A 806 24.36 -7.24 60.26
CA ALA A 806 24.57 -7.91 61.53
C ALA A 806 25.40 -9.20 61.37
N LYS A 807 25.99 -9.68 62.47
CA LYS A 807 26.79 -10.91 62.47
C LYS A 807 25.90 -12.09 62.04
N GLY A 808 26.25 -12.76 60.93
CA GLY A 808 25.47 -13.84 60.31
C GLY A 808 24.70 -13.45 59.05
N GLU A 809 24.69 -12.16 58.67
CA GLU A 809 24.06 -11.69 57.44
C GLU A 809 25.08 -11.59 56.29
N ASP A 810 25.83 -12.68 56.04
CA ASP A 810 26.93 -12.70 55.06
C ASP A 810 26.49 -12.44 53.61
N HIS A 811 25.18 -12.54 53.32
CA HIS A 811 24.59 -12.18 52.04
C HIS A 811 24.73 -10.68 51.69
N TYR A 812 24.95 -9.80 52.67
CA TYR A 812 25.25 -8.38 52.44
C TYR A 812 26.70 -8.10 52.04
N ARG A 813 27.56 -9.11 51.91
CA ARG A 813 28.94 -8.95 51.39
C ARG A 813 29.06 -9.29 49.90
N ILE A 814 27.93 -9.46 49.22
CA ILE A 814 27.86 -9.91 47.83
C ILE A 814 27.70 -8.71 46.92
N ALA A 815 28.57 -8.63 45.93
CA ALA A 815 28.55 -7.63 44.88
C ALA A 815 27.86 -8.15 43.62
N SER A 816 27.18 -7.24 42.92
CA SER A 816 26.64 -7.47 41.58
C SER A 816 27.49 -6.71 40.56
N ILE A 817 27.91 -7.39 39.50
CA ILE A 817 28.65 -6.73 38.42
C ILE A 817 27.80 -5.72 37.66
N ALA A 818 26.47 -5.91 37.62
CA ALA A 818 25.55 -4.93 37.04
C ALA A 818 25.51 -3.65 37.87
N ALA A 819 25.37 -3.78 39.20
CA ALA A 819 25.46 -2.64 40.12
C ALA A 819 26.81 -1.92 40.01
N THR A 820 27.89 -2.67 39.79
CA THR A 820 29.23 -2.12 39.55
C THR A 820 29.30 -1.31 38.24
N GLY A 821 28.62 -1.73 37.18
CA GLY A 821 28.47 -0.95 35.94
C GLY A 821 27.78 0.40 36.17
N PHE A 822 26.70 0.41 36.96
CA PHE A 822 26.06 1.65 37.38
C PHE A 822 26.99 2.52 38.25
N ALA A 823 27.76 1.93 39.17
CA ALA A 823 28.71 2.65 40.02
C ALA A 823 29.83 3.35 39.24
N ILE A 824 30.38 2.69 38.21
CA ILE A 824 31.38 3.28 37.31
C ILE A 824 30.79 4.49 36.57
N THR A 825 29.52 4.41 36.15
CA THR A 825 28.81 5.55 35.56
C THR A 825 28.54 6.64 36.61
N ALA A 826 28.17 6.27 37.83
CA ALA A 826 27.95 7.19 38.94
C ALA A 826 29.21 8.00 39.28
N ASN A 827 30.39 7.39 39.19
CA ASN A 827 31.68 8.07 39.29
C ASN A 827 31.85 9.15 38.20
N CYS A 828 31.44 8.87 36.95
CA CYS A 828 31.45 9.84 35.86
C CYS A 828 30.58 11.07 36.20
N ILE A 829 29.37 10.83 36.70
CA ILE A 829 28.43 11.88 37.12
C ILE A 829 28.99 12.71 38.27
N ALA A 830 29.52 12.04 39.31
CA ALA A 830 30.09 12.71 40.48
C ALA A 830 31.32 13.57 40.14
N ALA A 831 32.16 13.11 39.21
CA ALA A 831 33.33 13.85 38.77
C ALA A 831 32.99 15.06 37.91
N ASP A 832 31.86 15.00 37.19
CA ASP A 832 31.32 16.10 36.39
C ASP A 832 30.60 17.15 37.27
N ARG A 833 29.82 16.69 38.26
CA ARG A 833 29.09 17.55 39.22
C ARG A 833 29.92 18.01 40.41
N GLY A 834 31.15 17.53 40.56
CA GLY A 834 32.06 17.92 41.65
C GLY A 834 31.59 17.43 43.03
N TRP A 835 30.96 16.25 43.12
CA TRP A 835 30.46 15.71 44.39
C TRP A 835 31.55 15.13 45.29
N GLN A 836 32.68 14.70 44.71
CA GLN A 836 33.89 14.22 45.39
C GLN A 836 35.14 14.68 44.63
N PRO A 837 36.35 14.67 45.22
CA PRO A 837 37.58 15.03 44.52
C PRO A 837 37.79 14.19 43.25
N ARG A 838 37.93 14.87 42.11
CA ARG A 838 38.01 14.22 40.78
C ARG A 838 39.12 13.17 40.68
N ASN A 839 40.27 13.40 41.32
CA ASN A 839 41.39 12.46 41.35
C ASN A 839 41.07 11.18 42.11
N GLU A 840 40.34 11.26 43.23
CA GLU A 840 39.91 10.08 43.98
C GLU A 840 38.92 9.25 43.16
N ILE A 841 37.98 9.89 42.49
CA ILE A 841 37.01 9.23 41.61
C ILE A 841 37.72 8.51 40.44
N ILE A 842 38.67 9.18 39.79
CA ILE A 842 39.47 8.56 38.71
C ILE A 842 40.24 7.36 39.23
N ASN A 843 40.84 7.45 40.42
CA ASN A 843 41.57 6.33 41.02
C ASN A 843 40.66 5.14 41.36
N ARG A 844 39.47 5.37 41.93
CA ARG A 844 38.49 4.30 42.16
C ARG A 844 38.03 3.65 40.85
N THR A 845 37.81 4.46 39.81
CA THR A 845 37.45 3.95 38.48
C THR A 845 38.58 3.10 37.88
N ARG A 846 39.84 3.55 37.98
CA ARG A 846 41.00 2.75 37.55
C ARG A 846 41.12 1.44 38.32
N ASN A 847 40.90 1.45 39.63
CA ASN A 847 40.95 0.24 40.46
C ASN A 847 39.90 -0.78 40.00
N ALA A 848 38.65 -0.34 39.77
CA ALA A 848 37.59 -1.17 39.21
C ALA A 848 37.98 -1.80 37.85
N LEU A 849 38.43 -0.96 36.92
CA LEU A 849 38.82 -1.43 35.58
C LEU A 849 40.05 -2.35 35.61
N ARG A 850 41.06 -2.08 36.46
CA ARG A 850 42.21 -2.97 36.65
C ARG A 850 41.78 -4.32 37.21
N PHE A 851 40.85 -4.32 38.16
CA PHE A 851 40.30 -5.55 38.73
C PHE A 851 39.62 -6.40 37.65
N PHE A 852 38.69 -5.85 36.87
CA PHE A 852 38.05 -6.60 35.77
C PHE A 852 39.02 -7.00 34.65
N ALA A 853 40.03 -6.18 34.36
CA ALA A 853 41.03 -6.50 33.35
C ALA A 853 41.97 -7.64 33.80
N ARG A 854 42.30 -7.74 35.10
CA ARG A 854 43.43 -8.57 35.57
C ARG A 854 43.10 -9.65 36.59
N ARG A 855 42.04 -9.49 37.37
CA ARG A 855 41.77 -10.28 38.58
C ARG A 855 40.40 -10.95 38.61
N ALA A 856 39.37 -10.32 38.01
CA ALA A 856 38.02 -10.87 38.01
C ALA A 856 37.97 -12.22 37.30
N GLU A 857 37.34 -13.20 37.95
CA GLU A 857 37.11 -14.52 37.35
C GLU A 857 36.17 -14.40 36.15
N HIS A 858 36.56 -14.98 35.02
CA HIS A 858 35.78 -14.91 33.79
C HIS A 858 36.01 -16.14 32.90
N LYS A 859 35.09 -16.41 31.98
CA LYS A 859 35.29 -17.39 30.89
C LYS A 859 34.97 -16.72 29.55
N ASN A 860 35.94 -16.73 28.63
CA ASN A 860 35.82 -16.05 27.34
C ASN A 860 35.38 -14.57 27.45
N GLY A 861 35.89 -13.88 28.48
CA GLY A 861 35.57 -12.48 28.79
C GLY A 861 34.23 -12.23 29.48
N TRP A 862 33.37 -13.25 29.66
CA TRP A 862 32.12 -13.12 30.41
C TRP A 862 32.35 -13.26 31.91
N PHE A 863 31.67 -12.44 32.71
CA PHE A 863 31.85 -12.36 34.16
C PHE A 863 30.66 -12.95 34.93
N TYR A 864 30.93 -13.45 36.14
CA TYR A 864 29.91 -13.99 37.04
C TYR A 864 29.03 -12.87 37.61
N HIS A 865 27.72 -13.10 37.66
CA HIS A 865 26.74 -12.12 38.12
C HIS A 865 27.02 -11.68 39.57
N PHE A 866 27.07 -12.64 40.51
CA PHE A 866 27.30 -12.39 41.93
C PHE A 866 28.67 -12.87 42.38
N VAL A 867 29.43 -11.97 42.99
CA VAL A 867 30.79 -12.21 43.48
C VAL A 867 31.00 -11.64 44.88
N ASP A 868 31.99 -12.13 45.59
CA ASP A 868 32.45 -11.52 46.84
C ASP A 868 33.03 -10.12 46.55
N GLN A 869 32.58 -9.11 47.29
CA GLN A 869 32.98 -7.73 47.03
C GLN A 869 34.49 -7.51 47.14
N LYS A 870 35.18 -8.22 48.05
CA LYS A 870 36.60 -7.99 48.34
C LYS A 870 37.51 -8.90 47.53
N THR A 871 37.12 -10.16 47.37
CA THR A 871 37.98 -11.15 46.70
C THR A 871 37.67 -11.27 45.21
N GLY A 872 36.42 -11.03 44.80
CA GLY A 872 35.96 -11.30 43.45
C GLY A 872 35.56 -12.76 43.21
N GLU A 873 35.61 -13.60 44.23
CA GLU A 873 35.22 -15.01 44.13
C GLU A 873 33.74 -15.14 43.78
N ARG A 874 33.41 -16.03 42.86
CA ARG A 874 32.01 -16.37 42.53
C ARG A 874 31.21 -16.80 43.77
N ARG A 875 29.97 -16.30 43.88
CA ARG A 875 29.05 -16.60 44.99
C ARG A 875 27.71 -17.14 44.47
N TRP A 876 27.00 -17.87 45.33
CA TRP A 876 25.68 -18.48 45.07
C TRP A 876 25.57 -19.33 43.79
N GLN A 877 26.67 -19.94 43.35
CA GLN A 877 26.72 -20.64 42.06
C GLN A 877 26.15 -19.79 40.90
N SER A 878 26.34 -18.46 40.97
CA SER A 878 25.84 -17.51 39.98
C SER A 878 26.33 -17.84 38.58
N GLU A 879 25.54 -17.54 37.57
CA GLU A 879 25.93 -17.71 36.17
C GLU A 879 26.96 -16.66 35.73
N LEU A 880 27.70 -17.01 34.68
CA LEU A 880 28.19 -16.01 33.75
C LEU A 880 26.97 -15.42 33.05
N SER A 881 26.63 -14.18 33.39
CA SER A 881 25.42 -13.53 32.89
C SER A 881 25.74 -12.65 31.70
N SER A 882 25.02 -12.90 30.60
CA SER A 882 25.17 -12.11 29.39
C SER A 882 24.69 -10.67 29.58
N ILE A 883 23.58 -10.46 30.27
CA ILE A 883 23.03 -9.13 30.48
C ILE A 883 23.79 -8.34 31.56
N ASP A 884 24.17 -8.96 32.68
CA ASP A 884 24.90 -8.25 33.74
C ASP A 884 26.31 -7.85 33.27
N THR A 885 26.93 -8.67 32.42
CA THR A 885 28.15 -8.27 31.73
C THR A 885 27.90 -7.09 30.78
N ALA A 886 26.78 -7.04 30.06
CA ALA A 886 26.44 -5.89 29.22
C ALA A 886 26.20 -4.60 30.03
N LEU A 887 25.56 -4.70 31.20
CA LEU A 887 25.36 -3.57 32.13
C LEU A 887 26.70 -3.09 32.72
N LEU A 888 27.60 -4.01 33.08
CA LEU A 888 28.98 -3.68 33.46
C LEU A 888 29.71 -2.92 32.34
N LEU A 889 29.62 -3.41 31.10
CA LEU A 889 30.20 -2.75 29.93
C LEU A 889 29.59 -1.37 29.67
N GLY A 890 28.30 -1.18 29.97
CA GLY A 890 27.63 0.13 29.99
C GLY A 890 28.45 1.17 30.75
N GLY A 891 28.82 0.83 31.99
CA GLY A 891 29.66 1.67 32.84
C GLY A 891 31.08 1.85 32.33
N ILE A 892 31.75 0.75 31.99
CA ILE A 892 33.15 0.77 31.53
C ILE A 892 33.32 1.63 30.27
N LEU A 893 32.43 1.47 29.29
CA LEU A 893 32.47 2.22 28.04
C LEU A 893 32.00 3.67 28.20
N THR A 894 31.22 3.98 29.24
CA THR A 894 30.94 5.37 29.63
C THR A 894 32.20 6.04 30.20
N ALA A 895 32.88 5.37 31.13
CA ALA A 895 34.12 5.88 31.74
C ALA A 895 35.22 6.12 30.71
N ARG A 896 35.28 5.30 29.64
CA ARG A 896 36.20 5.48 28.50
C ARG A 896 36.16 6.90 27.91
N ASN A 897 34.98 7.53 27.85
CA ASN A 897 34.80 8.84 27.22
C ASN A 897 34.49 9.96 28.22
N CYS A 898 34.08 9.64 29.45
CA CYS A 898 33.88 10.65 30.49
C CYS A 898 35.22 11.23 30.98
N PHE A 899 36.23 10.37 31.12
CA PHE A 899 37.56 10.77 31.59
C PHE A 899 38.50 10.93 30.39
N ALA A 900 39.24 12.03 30.34
CA ALA A 900 40.37 12.20 29.41
C ALA A 900 41.62 11.43 29.92
N ASP A 901 41.44 10.17 30.29
CA ASP A 901 42.42 9.33 30.98
C ASP A 901 42.82 8.13 30.13
N LYS A 902 44.09 8.08 29.71
CA LYS A 902 44.60 7.04 28.80
C LYS A 902 44.57 5.63 29.39
N GLU A 903 44.74 5.51 30.71
CA GLU A 903 44.72 4.20 31.37
C GLU A 903 43.29 3.64 31.40
N ILE A 904 42.31 4.47 31.77
CA ILE A 904 40.89 4.10 31.72
C ILE A 904 40.49 3.68 30.30
N GLN A 905 40.92 4.44 29.28
CA GLN A 905 40.64 4.11 27.88
C GLN A 905 41.21 2.74 27.49
N SER A 906 42.48 2.51 27.79
CA SER A 906 43.14 1.23 27.47
C SER A 906 42.51 0.04 28.19
N LEU A 907 42.16 0.19 29.47
CA LEU A 907 41.55 -0.91 30.24
C LEU A 907 40.12 -1.18 29.76
N ALA A 908 39.35 -0.15 29.42
CA ALA A 908 38.00 -0.32 28.88
C ALA A 908 38.02 -1.09 27.54
N ASP A 909 38.95 -0.73 26.64
CA ASP A 909 39.13 -1.42 25.37
C ASP A 909 39.57 -2.88 25.57
N GLU A 910 40.45 -3.14 26.53
CA GLU A 910 40.91 -4.50 26.85
C GLU A 910 39.78 -5.39 27.38
N ILE A 911 38.95 -4.86 28.29
CA ILE A 911 37.84 -5.62 28.86
C ILE A 911 36.79 -5.89 27.79
N TYR A 912 36.35 -4.86 27.05
CA TYR A 912 35.31 -5.01 26.04
C TYR A 912 35.74 -5.93 24.88
N SER A 913 36.99 -5.81 24.41
CA SER A 913 37.51 -6.65 23.32
C SER A 913 37.71 -8.12 23.72
N ARG A 914 37.70 -8.43 25.02
CA ARG A 914 37.82 -9.81 25.52
C ARG A 914 36.51 -10.58 25.50
N VAL A 915 35.38 -9.89 25.51
CA VAL A 915 34.05 -10.50 25.56
C VAL A 915 33.76 -11.20 24.23
N ASP A 916 33.71 -12.53 24.28
CA ASP A 916 33.46 -13.37 23.12
C ASP A 916 31.95 -13.57 22.92
N PHE A 917 31.34 -12.68 22.11
CA PHE A 917 29.92 -12.76 21.80
C PHE A 917 29.55 -13.95 20.90
N GLU A 918 30.50 -14.45 20.10
CA GLU A 918 30.30 -15.65 19.29
C GLU A 918 30.20 -16.89 20.19
N TRP A 919 31.00 -16.96 21.25
CA TRP A 919 30.89 -18.03 22.24
C TRP A 919 29.52 -18.05 22.93
N MET A 920 28.99 -16.86 23.29
CA MET A 920 27.69 -16.74 23.95
C MET A 920 26.49 -17.07 23.05
N LEU A 921 26.68 -17.18 21.73
CA LEU A 921 25.67 -17.73 20.83
C LEU A 921 25.41 -19.22 21.10
N ASN A 922 26.37 -19.95 21.68
CA ASN A 922 26.25 -21.38 21.98
C ASN A 922 25.66 -22.17 20.78
N GLY A 923 26.29 -22.03 19.61
CA GLY A 923 25.92 -22.73 18.37
C GLY A 923 24.64 -22.25 17.68
N HIS A 924 23.91 -21.28 18.24
CA HIS A 924 22.75 -20.68 17.58
C HIS A 924 23.21 -19.59 16.60
N PRO A 925 22.61 -19.46 15.40
CA PRO A 925 23.11 -18.52 14.39
C PRO A 925 22.98 -17.04 14.78
N TYR A 926 21.98 -16.70 15.61
CA TYR A 926 21.61 -15.29 15.86
C TYR A 926 21.40 -14.89 17.32
N LEU A 927 20.71 -15.71 18.10
CA LEU A 927 20.28 -15.43 19.47
C LEU A 927 21.32 -15.80 20.54
N LEU A 928 21.63 -14.86 21.43
CA LEU A 928 22.54 -15.05 22.57
C LEU A 928 21.86 -15.85 23.69
N SER A 929 22.61 -16.71 24.38
CA SER A 929 22.14 -17.39 25.60
C SER A 929 22.04 -16.41 26.77
N HIS A 930 21.14 -16.66 27.73
CA HIS A 930 21.08 -15.89 28.97
C HIS A 930 22.38 -16.01 29.78
N GLY A 931 23.05 -17.17 29.74
CA GLY A 931 24.29 -17.36 30.46
C GLY A 931 24.79 -18.80 30.52
N TRP A 932 25.82 -19.01 31.33
CA TRP A 932 26.49 -20.31 31.48
C TRP A 932 26.95 -20.54 32.92
N ARG A 933 26.88 -21.79 33.39
CA ARG A 933 27.36 -22.23 34.72
C ARG A 933 28.38 -23.37 34.59
N PRO A 934 29.45 -23.39 35.39
CA PRO A 934 30.36 -24.53 35.51
C PRO A 934 29.68 -25.84 35.84
N GLU A 935 28.65 -25.81 36.69
CA GLU A 935 27.99 -27.01 37.22
C GLU A 935 27.11 -27.68 36.17
N ASN A 936 26.31 -26.89 35.45
CA ASN A 936 25.19 -27.40 34.64
C ASN A 936 25.25 -26.95 33.16
N GLY A 937 26.29 -26.24 32.74
CA GLY A 937 26.43 -25.77 31.36
C GLY A 937 25.57 -24.55 31.03
N TRP A 938 25.04 -24.51 29.81
CA TRP A 938 24.31 -23.37 29.26
C TRP A 938 22.91 -23.22 29.87
N ILE A 939 22.50 -21.99 30.16
CA ILE A 939 21.12 -21.70 30.53
C ILE A 939 20.23 -21.96 29.30
N PRO A 940 19.12 -22.71 29.45
CA PRO A 940 18.25 -23.06 28.32
C PRO A 940 17.64 -21.84 27.60
N ASN A 941 17.37 -20.77 28.34
CA ASN A 941 16.77 -19.54 27.82
C ASN A 941 17.73 -18.71 26.97
N ARG A 942 17.15 -18.02 26.00
CA ARG A 942 17.83 -17.12 25.06
C ARG A 942 17.09 -15.80 25.00
N TRP A 943 17.80 -14.77 24.58
CA TRP A 943 17.22 -13.45 24.35
C TRP A 943 16.44 -13.42 23.04
N ASP A 944 15.27 -14.08 23.05
CA ASP A 944 14.43 -14.39 21.88
C ASP A 944 13.11 -13.61 21.83
N ASP A 945 12.76 -12.85 22.86
CA ASP A 945 11.62 -11.93 22.93
C ASP A 945 12.07 -10.56 23.46
N TYR A 946 11.33 -9.48 23.21
CA TYR A 946 11.73 -8.13 23.62
C TYR A 946 11.89 -8.01 25.15
N SER A 947 13.14 -7.80 25.59
CA SER A 947 13.55 -7.53 26.96
C SER A 947 14.61 -6.40 27.01
N GLU A 948 15.37 -6.29 28.09
CA GLU A 948 16.49 -5.36 28.27
C GLU A 948 17.71 -5.63 27.35
N GLN A 949 17.64 -6.63 26.47
CA GLN A 949 18.74 -7.09 25.62
C GLN A 949 19.20 -6.12 24.51
N THR A 950 18.50 -5.01 24.27
CA THR A 950 18.80 -4.14 23.12
C THR A 950 20.25 -3.63 23.17
N MET A 951 20.73 -3.17 24.33
CA MET A 951 22.14 -2.80 24.49
C MET A 951 23.09 -4.00 24.33
N LEU A 952 22.73 -5.18 24.84
CA LEU A 952 23.52 -6.41 24.69
C LEU A 952 23.77 -6.72 23.21
N TYR A 953 22.74 -6.68 22.36
CA TYR A 953 22.90 -6.94 20.93
C TYR A 953 23.67 -5.82 20.21
N LEU A 954 23.50 -4.54 20.59
CA LEU A 954 24.32 -3.46 20.02
C LEU A 954 25.81 -3.64 20.37
N LEU A 955 26.11 -4.01 21.61
CA LEU A 955 27.48 -4.31 22.03
C LEU A 955 28.05 -5.54 21.32
N ALA A 956 27.23 -6.57 21.11
CA ALA A 956 27.64 -7.79 20.43
C ALA A 956 27.93 -7.55 18.94
N ILE A 957 27.03 -6.88 18.23
CA ILE A 957 27.19 -6.55 16.80
C ILE A 957 28.32 -5.53 16.61
N GLY A 958 28.46 -4.60 17.55
CA GLY A 958 29.50 -3.58 17.55
C GLY A 958 30.89 -4.10 17.90
N SER A 959 31.02 -5.29 18.50
CA SER A 959 32.27 -5.79 19.08
C SER A 959 33.44 -5.69 18.09
N PRO A 960 34.59 -5.12 18.50
CA PRO A 960 35.73 -4.97 17.62
C PRO A 960 36.45 -6.29 17.33
N LYS A 961 36.25 -7.33 18.16
CA LYS A 961 37.00 -8.59 18.07
C LYS A 961 36.12 -9.81 17.85
N HIS A 962 34.96 -9.85 18.50
CA HIS A 962 34.03 -10.99 18.44
C HIS A 962 32.63 -10.50 18.04
N PRO A 963 32.44 -9.89 16.85
CA PRO A 963 31.14 -9.40 16.42
C PRO A 963 30.19 -10.54 16.06
N ILE A 964 28.92 -10.41 16.44
CA ILE A 964 27.85 -11.26 15.89
C ILE A 964 27.19 -10.58 14.67
N PRO A 965 26.51 -11.34 13.78
CA PRO A 965 25.88 -10.78 12.60
C PRO A 965 24.81 -9.71 12.94
N PRO A 966 24.67 -8.61 12.17
CA PRO A 966 23.61 -7.62 12.37
C PRO A 966 22.19 -8.21 12.32
N GLU A 967 22.00 -9.33 11.62
CA GLU A 967 20.77 -10.11 11.56
C GLU A 967 20.30 -10.57 12.95
N SER A 968 21.22 -10.73 13.91
CA SER A 968 20.91 -11.02 15.31
C SER A 968 19.97 -10.00 15.94
N TRP A 969 20.03 -8.74 15.53
CA TRP A 969 19.10 -7.70 15.97
C TRP A 969 17.65 -8.03 15.62
N TYR A 970 17.42 -8.66 14.47
CA TYR A 970 16.08 -8.94 13.96
C TYR A 970 15.61 -10.37 14.24
N ALA A 971 16.40 -11.15 14.99
CA ALA A 971 16.11 -12.55 15.26
C ALA A 971 15.14 -12.77 16.43
N TRP A 972 15.08 -11.85 17.39
CA TRP A 972 14.16 -11.93 18.53
C TRP A 972 12.78 -11.32 18.20
N GLU A 973 11.74 -11.80 18.86
CA GLU A 973 10.35 -11.48 18.59
C GLU A 973 9.98 -10.06 19.05
N ARG A 974 9.11 -9.39 18.27
CA ARG A 974 8.52 -8.09 18.62
C ARG A 974 7.05 -8.28 18.99
N LYS A 975 6.78 -8.70 20.24
CA LYS A 975 5.41 -8.88 20.73
C LYS A 975 4.79 -7.57 21.17
N TRP A 976 3.70 -7.19 20.52
CA TRP A 976 2.92 -6.00 20.87
C TRP A 976 1.92 -6.31 21.99
N ARG A 977 1.79 -5.36 22.91
CA ARG A 977 0.80 -5.27 23.97
C ARG A 977 -0.03 -4.01 23.77
N GLU A 978 -1.27 -4.05 24.24
CA GLU A 978 -2.16 -2.91 24.21
C GLU A 978 -2.84 -2.75 25.56
N TYR A 979 -2.81 -1.53 26.10
CA TYR A 979 -3.58 -1.17 27.28
C TYR A 979 -3.93 0.31 27.29
N GLY A 980 -5.18 0.64 27.60
CA GLY A 980 -5.60 2.02 27.85
C GLY A 980 -5.38 2.98 26.67
N GLY A 981 -5.35 2.47 25.43
CA GLY A 981 -5.07 3.23 24.21
C GLY A 981 -3.60 3.31 23.81
N TYR A 982 -2.70 2.70 24.58
CA TYR A 982 -1.27 2.63 24.28
C TYR A 982 -0.92 1.25 23.70
N ARG A 983 -0.25 1.25 22.56
CA ARG A 983 0.36 0.06 21.94
C ARG A 983 1.88 0.13 22.09
N TYR A 984 2.48 -0.88 22.68
CA TYR A 984 3.92 -0.95 22.99
C TYR A 984 4.42 -2.39 22.90
N LEU A 985 5.70 -2.61 22.63
CA LEU A 985 6.37 -3.90 22.75
C LEU A 985 6.51 -4.27 24.21
N GLY A 986 6.20 -5.51 24.57
CA GLY A 986 6.40 -5.98 25.94
C GLY A 986 6.26 -7.49 26.07
N ALA A 987 7.18 -8.08 26.81
CA ALA A 987 7.04 -9.43 27.35
C ALA A 987 6.00 -9.44 28.51
N VAL A 988 5.92 -10.54 29.26
CA VAL A 988 5.12 -10.59 30.53
C VAL A 988 5.82 -9.80 31.65
N SER A 989 7.02 -9.29 31.39
CA SER A 989 7.94 -8.67 32.35
C SER A 989 7.69 -7.16 32.59
N PRO A 990 8.22 -6.59 33.70
CA PRO A 990 7.94 -5.21 34.10
C PRO A 990 8.72 -4.10 33.35
N LEU A 991 8.58 -2.84 33.79
CA LEU A 991 9.24 -1.67 33.20
C LEU A 991 10.77 -1.72 33.13
N PHE A 992 11.47 -2.55 33.91
CA PHE A 992 12.94 -2.61 33.79
C PHE A 992 13.40 -2.98 32.36
N ILE A 993 12.65 -3.81 31.63
CA ILE A 993 12.98 -4.19 30.24
C ILE A 993 13.01 -2.98 29.29
N HIS A 994 12.30 -1.91 29.66
CA HIS A 994 12.21 -0.66 28.92
C HIS A 994 13.26 0.38 29.32
N GLN A 995 13.87 0.23 30.49
CA GLN A 995 14.68 1.28 31.12
C GLN A 995 16.18 1.02 30.99
N PHE A 996 16.61 -0.21 31.22
CA PHE A 996 18.02 -0.50 31.52
C PHE A 996 18.96 -0.25 30.34
N SER A 997 18.55 -0.66 29.13
CA SER A 997 19.32 -0.32 27.92
C SER A 997 19.36 1.18 27.63
N HIS A 998 18.25 1.88 27.89
CA HIS A 998 18.15 3.33 27.72
C HIS A 998 18.95 4.11 28.78
N ALA A 999 19.41 3.48 29.87
CA ALA A 999 20.28 4.15 30.83
C ALA A 999 21.57 4.68 30.16
N TRP A 1000 22.06 3.95 29.15
CA TRP A 1000 23.29 4.28 28.41
C TRP A 1000 23.06 4.60 26.93
N VAL A 1001 22.16 3.89 26.25
CA VAL A 1001 21.94 4.08 24.81
C VAL A 1001 20.89 5.16 24.57
N ASP A 1002 21.23 6.19 23.79
CA ASP A 1002 20.27 7.19 23.35
C ASP A 1002 19.52 6.72 22.09
N PHE A 1003 18.27 6.34 22.28
CA PHE A 1003 17.36 5.92 21.21
C PHE A 1003 16.45 7.05 20.71
N ARG A 1004 16.56 8.27 21.24
CA ARG A 1004 15.65 9.38 20.88
C ARG A 1004 15.79 9.76 19.42
N GLY A 1005 14.64 9.97 18.77
CA GLY A 1005 14.57 10.35 17.36
C GLY A 1005 15.08 9.26 16.42
N ARG A 1006 15.17 8.01 16.89
CA ARG A 1006 15.69 6.88 16.10
C ARG A 1006 14.65 5.81 15.90
N ARG A 1007 14.57 5.31 14.67
CA ARG A 1007 13.60 4.28 14.28
C ARG A 1007 14.26 3.21 13.41
N GLU A 1008 13.86 1.96 13.61
CA GLU A 1008 14.27 0.90 12.70
C GLU A 1008 13.80 1.21 11.28
N ARG A 1009 14.66 1.02 10.27
CA ARG A 1009 14.29 1.16 8.85
C ARG A 1009 13.73 -0.12 8.21
N ARG A 1010 13.60 -1.20 8.98
CA ARG A 1010 12.94 -2.43 8.55
C ARG A 1010 11.68 -2.64 9.38
N PRO A 1011 10.63 -3.27 8.83
CA PRO A 1011 9.49 -3.70 9.61
C PRO A 1011 9.94 -4.49 10.86
N PRO A 1012 9.35 -4.25 12.04
CA PRO A 1012 8.13 -3.46 12.28
C PRO A 1012 8.34 -1.95 12.49
N PHE A 1013 9.52 -1.41 12.15
CA PHE A 1013 9.87 0.01 12.23
C PHE A 1013 9.72 0.56 13.67
N VAL A 1014 10.28 -0.16 14.64
CA VAL A 1014 10.15 0.19 16.06
C VAL A 1014 10.93 1.47 16.37
N ASP A 1015 10.28 2.40 17.06
CA ASP A 1015 10.95 3.48 17.80
C ASP A 1015 11.00 3.03 19.27
N TYR A 1016 12.20 2.69 19.74
CA TYR A 1016 12.39 2.10 21.07
C TYR A 1016 12.23 3.12 22.21
N TYR A 1017 12.40 4.41 21.94
CA TYR A 1017 12.19 5.46 22.93
C TYR A 1017 10.70 5.73 23.12
N GLU A 1018 9.98 5.96 22.02
CA GLU A 1018 8.52 6.12 22.04
C GLU A 1018 7.83 4.86 22.56
N ASN A 1019 8.41 3.68 22.33
CA ASN A 1019 7.93 2.44 22.91
C ASN A 1019 7.97 2.46 24.45
N SER A 1020 9.10 2.84 25.03
CA SER A 1020 9.25 2.93 26.49
C SER A 1020 8.37 4.01 27.11
N VAL A 1021 8.19 5.17 26.43
CA VAL A 1021 7.22 6.20 26.84
C VAL A 1021 5.80 5.60 26.95
N LYS A 1022 5.35 4.87 25.93
CA LYS A 1022 4.01 4.25 25.91
C LYS A 1022 3.85 3.17 26.96
N ALA A 1023 4.86 2.33 27.18
CA ALA A 1023 4.84 1.29 28.20
C ALA A 1023 4.70 1.89 29.61
N THR A 1024 5.45 2.95 29.91
CA THR A 1024 5.36 3.66 31.20
C THR A 1024 3.97 4.27 31.40
N LEU A 1025 3.43 4.97 30.40
CA LEU A 1025 2.09 5.57 30.47
C LEU A 1025 1.00 4.51 30.63
N ALA A 1026 1.16 3.34 29.99
CA ALA A 1026 0.25 2.22 30.14
C ALA A 1026 0.25 1.67 31.56
N GLN A 1027 1.43 1.44 32.16
CA GLN A 1027 1.53 0.95 33.55
C GLN A 1027 0.94 1.96 34.54
N ARG A 1028 1.27 3.25 34.41
CA ARG A 1028 0.70 4.31 35.26
C ARG A 1028 -0.82 4.36 35.18
N LYS A 1029 -1.38 4.27 33.97
CA LYS A 1029 -2.83 4.25 33.76
C LYS A 1029 -3.46 3.00 34.38
N TYR A 1030 -2.81 1.85 34.24
CA TYR A 1030 -3.27 0.60 34.83
C TYR A 1030 -3.35 0.64 36.35
N PHE A 1031 -2.35 1.25 36.99
CA PHE A 1031 -2.36 1.55 38.41
C PHE A 1031 -3.57 2.42 38.81
N ALA A 1032 -3.77 3.52 38.08
CA ALA A 1032 -4.81 4.49 38.40
C ALA A 1032 -6.24 3.96 38.18
N GLU A 1033 -6.46 3.11 37.17
CA GLU A 1033 -7.81 2.72 36.74
C GLU A 1033 -8.24 1.33 37.20
N VAL A 1034 -7.29 0.39 37.37
CA VAL A 1034 -7.57 -1.02 37.66
C VAL A 1034 -7.08 -1.37 39.04
N LEU A 1035 -5.77 -1.27 39.29
CA LEU A 1035 -5.20 -1.72 40.55
C LEU A 1035 -5.71 -0.89 41.73
N SER A 1036 -5.98 0.41 41.54
CA SER A 1036 -6.60 1.27 42.55
C SER A 1036 -7.95 0.77 43.10
N ARG A 1037 -8.65 -0.11 42.38
CA ARG A 1037 -9.90 -0.74 42.83
C ARG A 1037 -9.66 -1.87 43.83
N GLU A 1038 -8.52 -2.54 43.71
CA GLU A 1038 -8.07 -3.60 44.62
C GLU A 1038 -7.24 -3.01 45.77
N PHE A 1039 -6.51 -1.94 45.48
CA PHE A 1039 -5.47 -1.32 46.28
C PHE A 1039 -5.70 0.20 46.34
N PRO A 1040 -6.59 0.70 47.22
CA PRO A 1040 -7.08 2.09 47.22
C PRO A 1040 -6.01 3.19 47.35
N GLU A 1041 -4.86 2.86 47.92
CA GLU A 1041 -3.72 3.73 48.13
C GLU A 1041 -2.90 3.98 46.86
N TYR A 1042 -3.09 3.17 45.82
CA TYR A 1042 -2.57 3.44 44.49
C TYR A 1042 -3.30 4.60 43.85
N SER A 1043 -2.56 5.38 43.06
CA SER A 1043 -3.12 6.49 42.32
C SER A 1043 -2.32 6.77 41.08
N VAL A 1044 -2.74 7.78 40.34
CA VAL A 1044 -1.99 8.29 39.18
C VAL A 1044 -0.59 8.82 39.56
N ASN A 1045 -0.33 9.07 40.85
CA ASN A 1045 0.97 9.52 41.40
C ASN A 1045 1.54 8.58 42.47
N VAL A 1046 0.91 7.43 42.75
CA VAL A 1046 1.48 6.37 43.59
C VAL A 1046 1.37 5.09 42.79
N TRP A 1047 2.40 4.86 41.96
CA TRP A 1047 2.46 3.77 41.00
C TRP A 1047 3.90 3.31 40.77
N GLY A 1048 4.02 2.08 40.27
CA GLY A 1048 5.30 1.50 39.85
C GLY A 1048 5.38 0.03 40.21
N LEU A 1049 5.47 -0.85 39.20
CA LEU A 1049 5.89 -2.24 39.38
C LEU A 1049 7.10 -2.50 38.52
N THR A 1050 8.13 -3.05 39.16
CA THR A 1050 9.20 -3.74 38.48
C THR A 1050 9.80 -4.84 39.30
N SER A 1051 10.64 -5.69 38.71
CA SER A 1051 11.24 -6.83 39.41
C SER A 1051 12.00 -6.35 40.65
N SER A 1052 11.48 -6.65 41.83
CA SER A 1052 11.96 -6.11 43.12
C SER A 1052 11.52 -7.01 44.27
N ASP A 1053 11.96 -6.69 45.48
CA ASP A 1053 11.49 -7.37 46.68
C ASP A 1053 10.04 -6.98 47.04
N SER A 1054 9.29 -7.96 47.52
CA SER A 1054 8.02 -7.80 48.22
C SER A 1054 8.18 -8.23 49.69
N GLN A 1055 7.11 -8.07 50.49
CA GLN A 1055 7.08 -8.62 51.85
C GLN A 1055 7.35 -10.14 51.88
N ASN A 1056 7.10 -10.84 50.77
CA ASN A 1056 7.24 -12.28 50.63
C ASN A 1056 8.48 -12.72 49.83
N GLY A 1057 9.40 -11.80 49.53
CA GLY A 1057 10.62 -12.05 48.73
C GLY A 1057 10.55 -11.45 47.33
N TYR A 1058 11.55 -11.74 46.50
CA TYR A 1058 11.72 -11.15 45.17
C TYR A 1058 10.63 -11.58 44.18
N VAL A 1059 10.02 -10.62 43.48
CA VAL A 1059 8.94 -10.85 42.52
C VAL A 1059 9.21 -10.07 41.23
N ASP A 1060 9.14 -10.76 40.09
CA ASP A 1060 9.16 -10.20 38.75
C ASP A 1060 7.74 -9.90 38.25
N TRP A 1061 7.09 -8.87 38.82
CA TRP A 1061 5.70 -8.54 38.49
C TRP A 1061 5.50 -8.20 37.01
N GLY A 1062 4.42 -8.72 36.41
CA GLY A 1062 3.89 -8.25 35.13
C GLY A 1062 2.78 -7.22 35.29
N ALA A 1063 2.70 -6.26 34.37
CA ALA A 1063 1.55 -5.35 34.25
C ALA A 1063 1.63 -4.52 32.96
N PRO A 1064 0.50 -4.22 32.29
CA PRO A 1064 -0.77 -4.97 32.14
C PRO A 1064 -0.65 -6.22 31.26
N PRO A 1065 -1.54 -7.25 31.36
CA PRO A 1065 -2.73 -7.35 32.22
C PRO A 1065 -2.40 -7.69 33.69
N ARG A 1066 -3.42 -7.91 34.53
CA ARG A 1066 -3.27 -8.27 35.97
C ARG A 1066 -2.44 -9.53 36.14
N ASP A 1067 -1.27 -9.40 36.76
CA ASP A 1067 -0.47 -10.53 37.26
C ASP A 1067 -0.92 -10.87 38.67
N GLY A 1068 -1.34 -12.11 38.94
CA GLY A 1068 -1.86 -12.56 40.24
C GLY A 1068 -0.94 -12.32 41.44
N ARG A 1069 0.36 -12.10 41.23
CA ARG A 1069 1.37 -11.85 42.27
C ARG A 1069 1.39 -10.39 42.78
N ILE A 1070 0.65 -9.47 42.15
CA ILE A 1070 0.51 -8.09 42.64
C ILE A 1070 -0.24 -8.10 43.97
N ASP A 1071 0.42 -7.60 45.02
CA ASP A 1071 0.02 -7.68 46.42
C ASP A 1071 -0.17 -6.30 47.11
N GLY A 1072 -0.12 -5.22 46.32
CA GLY A 1072 -0.19 -3.86 46.84
C GLY A 1072 1.17 -3.18 46.99
N THR A 1073 2.28 -3.85 46.67
CA THR A 1073 3.63 -3.26 46.68
C THR A 1073 3.81 -2.21 45.57
N VAL A 1074 4.55 -1.13 45.87
CA VAL A 1074 5.03 -0.10 44.94
C VAL A 1074 6.54 -0.14 44.91
N VAL A 1075 7.11 -0.10 43.71
CA VAL A 1075 8.55 -0.09 43.48
C VAL A 1075 8.96 1.28 42.90
N PRO A 1076 9.50 2.21 43.73
CA PRO A 1076 9.81 3.57 43.29
C PRO A 1076 10.75 3.65 42.09
N CYS A 1077 11.65 2.69 41.93
CA CYS A 1077 12.60 2.66 40.80
C CYS A 1077 11.87 2.51 39.45
N ALA A 1078 10.65 1.96 39.40
CA ALA A 1078 9.86 1.91 38.17
C ALA A 1078 9.47 3.30 37.66
N ALA A 1079 9.08 4.20 38.58
CA ALA A 1079 8.82 5.61 38.25
C ALA A 1079 10.13 6.37 38.00
N ALA A 1080 11.14 6.16 38.85
CA ALA A 1080 12.42 6.87 38.75
C ALA A 1080 13.23 6.50 37.50
N GLY A 1081 13.31 5.22 37.17
CA GLY A 1081 13.91 4.72 35.93
C GLY A 1081 13.19 5.18 34.67
N SER A 1082 11.97 5.72 34.80
CA SER A 1082 11.20 6.32 33.70
C SER A 1082 11.30 7.85 33.61
N LEU A 1083 12.07 8.52 34.49
CA LEU A 1083 12.26 9.99 34.44
C LEU A 1083 12.71 10.49 33.07
N MET A 1084 13.58 9.74 32.38
CA MET A 1084 14.05 10.09 31.05
C MET A 1084 13.01 9.89 29.92
N PHE A 1085 11.88 9.24 30.19
CA PHE A 1085 10.80 9.01 29.20
C PHE A 1085 9.58 9.89 29.46
N THR A 1086 9.10 9.89 30.71
CA THR A 1086 7.87 10.55 31.15
C THR A 1086 8.17 11.46 32.33
N PRO A 1087 8.98 12.52 32.16
CA PRO A 1087 9.50 13.33 33.27
C PRO A 1087 8.38 13.90 34.12
N LYS A 1088 7.33 14.43 33.50
CA LYS A 1088 6.18 15.02 34.21
C LYS A 1088 5.48 14.01 35.11
N GLU A 1089 5.15 12.84 34.57
CA GLU A 1089 4.42 11.78 35.27
C GLU A 1089 5.27 11.11 36.35
N SER A 1090 6.54 10.86 36.04
CA SER A 1090 7.50 10.25 36.97
C SER A 1090 7.86 11.19 38.12
N LEU A 1091 8.14 12.47 37.85
CA LEU A 1091 8.42 13.46 38.90
C LEU A 1091 7.22 13.64 39.83
N ALA A 1092 6.02 13.73 39.28
CA ALA A 1092 4.79 13.82 40.08
C ALA A 1092 4.65 12.61 41.02
N ALA A 1093 4.97 11.40 40.52
CA ALA A 1093 4.88 10.20 41.32
C ALA A 1093 5.94 10.15 42.45
N LEU A 1094 7.20 10.46 42.14
CA LEU A 1094 8.26 10.47 43.13
C LEU A 1094 8.03 11.56 44.20
N ARG A 1095 7.58 12.75 43.80
CA ARG A 1095 7.25 13.83 44.73
C ARG A 1095 6.09 13.43 45.65
N GLU A 1096 5.04 12.82 45.12
CA GLU A 1096 3.92 12.33 45.91
C GLU A 1096 4.38 11.25 46.90
N MET A 1097 5.17 10.27 46.45
CA MET A 1097 5.72 9.24 47.33
C MET A 1097 6.58 9.83 48.45
N LYS A 1098 7.47 10.79 48.13
CA LYS A 1098 8.28 11.50 49.13
C LYS A 1098 7.42 12.35 50.08
N SER A 1099 6.42 13.05 49.57
CA SER A 1099 5.55 13.92 50.36
C SER A 1099 4.68 13.12 51.32
N ARG A 1100 4.04 12.06 50.83
CA ARG A 1100 3.06 11.27 51.57
C ARG A 1100 3.69 10.31 52.58
N PHE A 1101 4.80 9.68 52.23
CA PHE A 1101 5.43 8.66 53.07
C PHE A 1101 6.72 9.17 53.76
N GLY A 1102 7.31 10.27 53.29
CA GLY A 1102 8.38 10.97 53.98
C GLY A 1102 9.64 10.12 54.19
N GLY A 1103 10.27 10.28 55.35
CA GLY A 1103 11.54 9.64 55.68
C GLY A 1103 11.48 8.11 55.84
N THR A 1104 10.29 7.49 55.83
CA THR A 1104 10.16 6.02 55.90
C THR A 1104 10.54 5.36 54.58
N VAL A 1105 10.17 5.97 53.44
CA VAL A 1105 10.50 5.46 52.11
C VAL A 1105 11.58 6.27 51.40
N TYR A 1106 11.87 7.50 51.83
CA TYR A 1106 12.89 8.36 51.22
C TYR A 1106 14.03 8.65 52.21
N GLY A 1107 15.05 7.81 52.19
CA GLY A 1107 16.11 7.73 53.19
C GLY A 1107 17.51 8.11 52.68
N ARG A 1108 18.54 7.49 53.27
CA ARG A 1108 19.96 7.83 53.05
C ARG A 1108 20.40 7.72 51.59
N TYR A 1109 19.89 6.70 50.89
CA TYR A 1109 20.27 6.36 49.51
C TYR A 1109 19.20 6.71 48.47
N GLY A 1110 18.18 7.48 48.85
CA GLY A 1110 17.04 7.81 48.00
C GLY A 1110 15.82 7.04 48.44
N PHE A 1111 15.03 6.55 47.50
CA PHE A 1111 13.89 5.69 47.84
C PHE A 1111 14.35 4.32 48.34
N ALA A 1112 13.61 3.74 49.30
CA ALA A 1112 13.68 2.32 49.60
C ALA A 1112 13.32 1.50 48.36
N ASP A 1113 13.83 0.28 48.27
CA ASP A 1113 13.64 -0.61 47.10
C ASP A 1113 12.16 -0.76 46.72
N ALA A 1114 11.34 -1.10 47.71
CA ALA A 1114 9.92 -1.24 47.56
C ALA A 1114 9.21 -0.96 48.89
N PHE A 1115 7.92 -0.63 48.83
CA PHE A 1115 7.06 -0.51 50.01
C PHE A 1115 5.62 -0.86 49.65
N ASN A 1116 4.85 -1.33 50.63
CA ASN A 1116 3.44 -1.64 50.47
C ASN A 1116 2.61 -0.64 51.29
N PRO A 1117 1.97 0.36 50.65
CA PRO A 1117 1.19 1.37 51.35
C PRO A 1117 -0.04 0.82 52.11
N HIS A 1118 -0.52 -0.39 51.78
CA HIS A 1118 -1.67 -1.00 52.47
C HIS A 1118 -1.28 -1.68 53.78
N THR A 1119 -0.15 -2.37 53.79
CA THR A 1119 0.33 -3.10 54.97
C THR A 1119 1.27 -2.28 55.84
N GLY A 1120 1.79 -1.16 55.31
CA GLY A 1120 2.83 -0.35 55.96
C GLY A 1120 4.22 -0.99 55.89
N TRP A 1121 4.39 -2.09 55.16
CA TRP A 1121 5.69 -2.71 54.96
C TRP A 1121 6.59 -1.82 54.11
N VAL A 1122 7.85 -1.67 54.50
CA VAL A 1122 8.89 -0.97 53.73
C VAL A 1122 10.10 -1.89 53.67
N ASN A 1123 10.69 -2.06 52.49
CA ASN A 1123 11.92 -2.82 52.36
C ASN A 1123 13.03 -2.17 53.20
N ARG A 1124 13.74 -2.99 53.97
CA ARG A 1124 14.87 -2.56 54.80
C ARG A 1124 16.12 -2.30 53.98
N ASP A 1125 16.12 -2.68 52.70
CA ASP A 1125 17.26 -2.59 51.81
C ASP A 1125 16.97 -1.68 50.60
N VAL A 1126 18.04 -1.22 49.97
CA VAL A 1126 18.06 -0.72 48.60
C VAL A 1126 18.82 -1.72 47.72
N ILE A 1127 18.35 -1.94 46.49
CA ILE A 1127 19.04 -2.76 45.49
C ILE A 1127 19.87 -1.85 44.57
N GLY A 1128 21.12 -2.24 44.29
CA GLY A 1128 22.10 -1.40 43.61
C GLY A 1128 21.74 -1.07 42.17
N ILE A 1129 21.11 -1.99 41.44
CA ILE A 1129 20.63 -1.72 40.08
C ILE A 1129 19.45 -0.74 40.06
N ASP A 1130 18.60 -0.75 41.08
CA ASP A 1130 17.43 0.12 41.21
C ASP A 1130 17.83 1.55 41.58
N VAL A 1131 18.82 1.67 42.47
CA VAL A 1131 19.51 2.93 42.76
C VAL A 1131 20.24 3.43 41.50
N GLY A 1132 20.84 2.52 40.74
CA GLY A 1132 21.57 2.82 39.50
C GLY A 1132 20.69 3.39 38.41
N ILE A 1133 19.60 2.72 38.06
CA ILE A 1133 18.69 3.19 37.01
C ILE A 1133 18.04 4.52 37.42
N THR A 1134 17.76 4.70 38.70
CA THR A 1134 17.28 5.98 39.27
C THR A 1134 18.27 7.11 39.01
N LEU A 1135 19.55 6.91 39.34
CA LEU A 1135 20.59 7.92 39.17
C LEU A 1135 20.81 8.27 37.68
N LEU A 1136 20.94 7.26 36.82
CA LEU A 1136 21.25 7.48 35.40
C LEU A 1136 20.07 8.11 34.66
N SER A 1137 18.84 7.69 34.98
CA SER A 1137 17.62 8.30 34.41
C SER A 1137 17.47 9.76 34.84
N ALA A 1138 17.76 10.08 36.11
CA ALA A 1138 17.80 11.47 36.60
C ALA A 1138 18.87 12.30 35.89
N GLU A 1139 20.08 11.76 35.70
CA GLU A 1139 21.15 12.47 34.98
C GLU A 1139 20.82 12.68 33.50
N ASN A 1140 20.25 11.69 32.81
CA ASN A 1140 19.83 11.85 31.42
C ASN A 1140 18.69 12.86 31.27
N LEU A 1141 17.79 12.95 32.26
CA LEU A 1141 16.80 14.02 32.31
C LEU A 1141 17.45 15.40 32.51
N LEU A 1142 18.38 15.54 33.46
CA LEU A 1142 19.01 16.82 33.79
C LEU A 1142 19.96 17.34 32.70
N SER A 1143 20.78 16.47 32.11
CA SER A 1143 21.88 16.88 31.25
C SER A 1143 22.02 16.06 29.96
N GLY A 1144 21.59 14.79 29.97
CA GLY A 1144 21.83 13.85 28.86
C GLY A 1144 23.29 13.41 28.75
N LYS A 1145 24.11 13.59 29.79
CA LYS A 1145 25.56 13.32 29.72
C LYS A 1145 25.90 11.84 29.67
N VAL A 1146 25.13 10.97 30.30
CA VAL A 1146 25.39 9.52 30.25
C VAL A 1146 25.22 9.03 28.80
N TRP A 1147 24.11 9.40 28.16
CA TRP A 1147 23.91 9.22 26.72
C TRP A 1147 25.05 9.80 25.90
N TYR A 1148 25.45 11.05 26.14
CA TYR A 1148 26.54 11.68 25.41
C TYR A 1148 27.85 10.88 25.48
N TRP A 1149 28.31 10.51 26.68
CA TRP A 1149 29.56 9.78 26.87
C TRP A 1149 29.50 8.37 26.28
N PHE A 1150 28.39 7.65 26.50
CA PHE A 1150 28.25 6.29 25.97
C PHE A 1150 28.14 6.28 24.44
N MET A 1151 27.47 7.27 23.86
CA MET A 1151 27.27 7.34 22.41
C MET A 1151 28.51 7.84 21.63
N GLN A 1152 29.58 8.29 22.32
CA GLN A 1152 30.89 8.51 21.68
C GLN A 1152 31.52 7.19 21.20
N ASN A 1153 31.13 6.05 21.79
CA ASN A 1153 31.71 4.76 21.48
C ASN A 1153 31.40 4.33 20.03
N GLU A 1154 32.42 4.35 19.17
CA GLU A 1154 32.30 3.95 17.76
C GLU A 1154 31.67 2.56 17.55
N PRO A 1155 32.03 1.50 18.32
CA PRO A 1155 31.37 0.19 18.22
C PRO A 1155 29.83 0.24 18.28
N VAL A 1156 29.28 1.06 19.18
CA VAL A 1156 27.82 1.21 19.36
C VAL A 1156 27.19 1.92 18.17
N ARG A 1157 27.80 3.03 17.70
CA ARG A 1157 27.33 3.76 16.51
C ARG A 1157 27.39 2.90 15.25
N ARG A 1158 28.45 2.09 15.12
CA ARG A 1158 28.59 1.11 14.04
C ARG A 1158 27.49 0.06 14.08
N ALA A 1159 27.20 -0.49 15.26
CA ALA A 1159 26.13 -1.47 15.42
C ALA A 1159 24.77 -0.88 15.05
N MET A 1160 24.44 0.32 15.54
CA MET A 1160 23.17 1.00 15.23
C MET A 1160 23.01 1.26 13.73
N ALA A 1161 24.07 1.70 13.04
CA ALA A 1161 24.06 1.84 11.60
C ALA A 1161 23.89 0.48 10.87
N ALA A 1162 24.56 -0.58 11.34
CA ALA A 1162 24.48 -1.92 10.77
C ALA A 1162 23.08 -2.52 10.90
N VAL A 1163 22.39 -2.27 12.01
CA VAL A 1163 20.99 -2.68 12.25
C VAL A 1163 19.99 -1.66 11.74
N GLN A 1164 20.43 -0.70 10.93
CA GLN A 1164 19.60 0.31 10.29
C GLN A 1164 18.66 1.07 11.25
N LEU A 1165 19.18 1.42 12.42
CA LEU A 1165 18.50 2.23 13.43
C LEU A 1165 19.02 3.68 13.31
N TYR A 1166 18.21 4.55 12.69
CA TYR A 1166 18.60 5.90 12.29
C TYR A 1166 17.72 6.96 12.94
#